data_AF-A0A939R9V7-F1
#
_entry.id   AF-A0A939R9V7-F1
#
_cell.length_a   1.000
_cell.length_b   1.000
_cell.length_c   1.000
_cell.angle_alpha   90.00
_cell.angle_beta   90.00
_cell.angle_gamma   90.00
#
_symmetry.space_group_name_H-M   'P 1'
#
loop_
_entity.id
_entity.type
_entity.pdbx_description
1 polymer ?
#
loop_
_entity_poly.entity_id
_entity_poly.type
_entity_poly.pdbx_seq_one_letter_code
_entity_poly.pdbx_strand_id
1 'polypeptide(L)'
;MKRFLAFIIAFMIAVSVINVPVYADSDRLENYPHSRIKFSKFEYEHIDIEALENNINEIRSLCSLAANKDKVQKIAAKVETELDKLADMESYAAYMYNKTSQDPYWKEEDDYCADNIQRLGTLYIEVLQEAFVSPCKDAFSEWYDEAMMNSILVSHVPSEEELAYSQKQRKIVKEFYDINPTIEYLGKEYTVYTLLDAYYGGEISDFSIMYLYPKILNEIKGEAKDVYFRLVQNNNEYARLQGYDNYIDYAYDVIYMRKYTPEDGLVFCEEIRKKLSPYLSLFNAYDADYLISESGEALKAGSMEVLGEYLSRMAPEFKEAYDYMLETESCDIIPAGNTPISFTSALPSLGMPFICMNESMNKLTELETLTHEFGHYDAFYWRNISVNMMNTLDLEETYSQGMEFLFSHYYPEILGEASKTAEMKHLGKTLEEMLECVMVAEIEITAYKGDYKSADELIEVLDKIQYKYFPMGFTTWFAVPHIYEYPGYYISYATSAANALEIYEKSNEDFDKALEIYIELIKNGSGPYDKAFSSAGLTVKWEKEDLDSFLDRIIDLYDDSDAPVIEGVEEGKTYDNAQMITLKDVSKITMLLSNGSNSEYLDFRKFIVAGSDSPYTLKVTDAFGNSSTVNFSVEPYPFIVSATSAGDKNTIKWDAVQGAKQYKVYGAAIGNKYKELGTVDALTLSFDHKVKGNKTYKYYVVAFGTDPNGKETILDKSLKCYVAGAKNTEKTDTCSVNIEGDETVLLKKGKVIRLSVSRELNEADEADIATGKIKAIRYISTNTSVAKVSKNGKVTGVKKGTCYIYAVSENGHFDKIKIKVG
;
A
#
# COMPACT_ATOMS: atom_id res chain seq x y z
N MET A 1 3.87 -6.96 7.88
CA MET A 1 4.91 -7.79 7.21
C MET A 1 5.06 -7.55 5.70
N LYS A 2 4.19 -6.78 5.04
CA LYS A 2 4.50 -6.13 3.75
C LYS A 2 5.64 -5.08 3.84
N ARG A 3 6.05 -4.73 5.06
CA ARG A 3 7.11 -3.75 5.39
C ARG A 3 8.53 -4.12 4.96
N PHE A 4 8.77 -5.37 4.56
CA PHE A 4 10.11 -5.79 4.16
C PHE A 4 10.44 -5.42 2.70
N LEU A 5 9.56 -4.72 1.97
CA LEU A 5 9.69 -4.56 0.51
C LEU A 5 9.54 -3.15 -0.05
N ALA A 6 9.52 -2.10 0.76
CA ALA A 6 9.54 -0.75 0.22
C ALA A 6 10.22 0.17 1.23
N PHE A 7 11.44 0.55 0.89
CA PHE A 7 12.09 1.85 1.11
C PHE A 7 13.60 1.60 1.01
N ILE A 8 14.04 1.51 -0.24
CA ILE A 8 15.45 1.46 -0.61
C ILE A 8 15.61 2.58 -1.62
N ILE A 9 15.88 3.79 -1.13
CA ILE A 9 16.51 4.81 -1.94
C ILE A 9 17.99 4.45 -1.92
N ALA A 10 18.39 3.70 -2.94
CA ALA A 10 19.79 3.67 -3.32
C ALA A 10 20.06 4.95 -4.12
N PHE A 11 21.22 5.54 -3.85
CA PHE A 11 21.91 6.46 -4.74
C PHE A 11 21.62 7.96 -4.57
N MET A 12 22.34 8.59 -3.64
CA MET A 12 22.77 9.98 -3.86
C MET A 12 24.09 10.39 -3.21
N ILE A 13 25.03 9.47 -2.92
CA ILE A 13 26.36 9.88 -2.42
C ILE A 13 27.48 8.95 -2.91
N ALA A 14 27.84 9.05 -4.18
CA ALA A 14 29.20 8.68 -4.63
C ALA A 14 30.23 9.80 -4.41
N VAL A 15 29.83 10.93 -3.77
CA VAL A 15 30.71 12.09 -3.55
C VAL A 15 30.70 12.50 -2.06
N SER A 16 31.27 11.68 -1.17
CA SER A 16 31.52 12.11 0.22
C SER A 16 32.87 11.67 0.76
N VAL A 17 33.94 11.99 0.03
CA VAL A 17 35.27 12.15 0.66
C VAL A 17 35.87 13.52 0.35
N ILE A 18 35.10 14.39 -0.33
CA ILE A 18 35.53 15.74 -0.65
C ILE A 18 34.53 16.71 -0.04
N ASN A 19 34.84 17.21 1.15
CA ASN A 19 34.09 18.27 1.78
C ASN A 19 34.44 19.61 1.12
N VAL A 20 33.76 19.96 0.02
CA VAL A 20 33.77 21.33 -0.48
C VAL A 20 32.38 21.93 -0.30
N PRO A 21 32.15 22.79 0.71
CA PRO A 21 30.91 23.55 0.76
C PRO A 21 30.92 24.63 -0.33
N VAL A 22 30.70 24.28 -1.60
CA VAL A 22 30.41 25.26 -2.66
C VAL A 22 28.91 25.54 -2.60
N TYR A 23 28.52 26.47 -1.74
CA TYR A 23 27.16 27.00 -1.77
C TYR A 23 27.00 27.80 -3.06
N ALA A 24 26.27 27.23 -4.01
CA ALA A 24 25.87 27.90 -5.22
C ALA A 24 24.81 28.95 -4.88
N ASP A 25 25.26 30.13 -4.46
CA ASP A 25 24.44 31.34 -4.32
C ASP A 25 25.01 32.36 -5.32
N SER A 26 24.97 32.01 -6.61
CA SER A 26 25.45 32.89 -7.69
C SER A 26 24.45 32.96 -8.83
N ASP A 27 24.32 34.14 -9.42
CA ASP A 27 23.48 34.45 -10.60
C ASP A 27 23.82 33.62 -11.87
N ARG A 28 24.69 32.60 -11.79
CA ARG A 28 24.90 31.57 -12.84
C ARG A 28 23.68 30.63 -12.98
N LEU A 29 22.82 30.57 -11.97
CA LEU A 29 21.85 29.49 -11.74
C LEU A 29 20.50 29.62 -12.47
N GLU A 30 20.26 30.72 -13.21
CA GLU A 30 19.03 30.88 -14.00
C GLU A 30 19.06 30.18 -15.37
N ASN A 31 20.20 29.62 -15.82
CA ASN A 31 20.34 29.18 -17.22
C ASN A 31 21.24 27.94 -17.43
N TYR A 32 20.93 26.80 -16.80
CA TYR A 32 21.30 25.52 -17.44
C TYR A 32 20.17 25.12 -18.39
N PRO A 33 20.41 24.93 -19.70
CA PRO A 33 19.34 24.55 -20.60
C PRO A 33 18.97 23.10 -20.32
N HIS A 34 17.82 22.88 -19.69
CA HIS A 34 17.17 21.57 -19.64
C HIS A 34 17.09 21.01 -21.06
N SER A 35 17.91 20.00 -21.34
CA SER A 35 17.98 19.40 -22.66
C SER A 35 16.62 18.78 -23.01
N ARG A 36 16.08 19.12 -24.18
CA ARG A 36 14.84 18.50 -24.69
C ARG A 36 15.11 17.19 -25.46
N ILE A 37 16.29 16.59 -25.27
CA ILE A 37 16.58 15.23 -25.75
C ILE A 37 15.66 14.26 -25.01
N LYS A 38 15.24 13.19 -25.67
CA LYS A 38 14.51 12.12 -24.99
C LYS A 38 15.48 11.22 -24.24
N PHE A 39 15.21 10.89 -22.99
CA PHE A 39 16.01 9.97 -22.16
C PHE A 39 16.19 8.62 -22.86
N SER A 40 15.17 8.14 -23.57
CA SER A 40 15.23 6.93 -24.41
C SER A 40 16.23 7.00 -25.58
N LYS A 41 16.82 8.17 -25.85
CA LYS A 41 17.86 8.43 -26.85
C LYS A 41 19.22 8.73 -26.24
N PHE A 42 19.33 8.76 -24.91
CA PHE A 42 20.61 8.85 -24.24
C PHE A 42 21.43 7.58 -24.55
N GLU A 43 22.68 7.77 -24.95
CA GLU A 43 23.59 6.69 -25.29
C GLU A 43 24.71 6.62 -24.26
N TYR A 44 24.91 5.44 -23.68
CA TYR A 44 26.02 5.18 -22.79
C TYR A 44 27.35 5.17 -23.56
N GLU A 45 28.36 5.85 -23.02
CA GLU A 45 29.73 5.86 -23.52
C GLU A 45 30.68 5.55 -22.36
N HIS A 46 31.55 4.55 -22.53
CA HIS A 46 32.64 4.31 -21.58
C HIS A 46 33.68 5.43 -21.72
N ILE A 47 33.83 6.26 -20.68
CA ILE A 47 34.68 7.45 -20.71
C ILE A 47 36.16 7.09 -20.56
N ASP A 48 37.00 7.59 -21.47
CA ASP A 48 38.46 7.51 -21.33
C ASP A 48 38.96 8.50 -20.27
N ILE A 49 39.25 7.96 -19.10
CA ILE A 49 39.72 8.70 -17.92
C ILE A 49 41.13 9.27 -18.10
N GLU A 50 42.00 8.69 -18.94
CA GLU A 50 43.36 9.21 -19.14
C GLU A 50 43.33 10.59 -19.78
N ALA A 51 42.44 10.81 -20.74
CA ALA A 51 42.30 12.10 -21.42
C ALA A 51 41.83 13.20 -20.45
N LEU A 52 40.88 12.87 -19.57
CA LEU A 52 40.35 13.79 -18.56
C LEU A 52 41.41 14.14 -17.51
N GLU A 53 42.13 13.14 -16.99
CA GLU A 53 43.24 13.35 -16.05
C GLU A 53 44.36 14.22 -16.64
N ASN A 54 44.68 14.03 -17.92
CA ASN A 54 45.65 14.86 -18.62
C ASN A 54 45.18 16.32 -18.75
N ASN A 55 43.89 16.56 -19.03
CA ASN A 55 43.33 17.91 -19.09
C ASN A 55 43.40 18.61 -17.72
N ILE A 56 43.06 17.89 -16.65
CA ILE A 56 43.18 18.41 -15.26
C ILE A 56 44.63 18.80 -14.96
N ASN A 57 45.60 17.94 -15.26
CA ASN A 57 47.02 18.25 -15.05
C ASN A 57 47.56 19.34 -15.99
N GLU A 58 46.98 19.53 -17.17
CA GLU A 58 47.38 20.63 -18.06
C GLU A 58 47.05 21.99 -17.44
N ILE A 59 45.91 22.14 -16.75
CA ILE A 59 45.56 23.37 -16.00
C ILE A 59 46.66 23.72 -15.00
N ARG A 60 47.06 22.74 -14.18
CA ARG A 60 48.16 22.86 -13.20
C ARG A 60 49.46 23.33 -13.86
N SER A 61 49.82 22.79 -15.01
CA SER A 61 51.05 23.17 -15.72
C SER A 61 51.04 24.60 -16.27
N LEU A 62 49.86 25.12 -16.63
CA LEU A 62 49.69 26.41 -17.30
C LEU A 62 49.41 27.57 -16.35
N CYS A 63 48.85 27.31 -15.16
CA CYS A 63 48.32 28.34 -14.27
C CYS A 63 49.38 29.31 -13.73
N SER A 64 50.66 28.93 -13.76
CA SER A 64 51.79 29.76 -13.30
C SER A 64 52.08 31.00 -14.17
N LEU A 65 51.51 31.11 -15.37
CA LEU A 65 51.73 32.22 -16.31
C LEU A 65 50.40 32.89 -16.68
N ALA A 66 50.21 34.15 -16.29
CA ALA A 66 48.99 34.91 -16.57
C ALA A 66 48.61 34.97 -18.07
N ALA A 67 49.59 34.86 -18.97
CA ALA A 67 49.37 34.81 -20.42
C ALA A 67 48.57 33.58 -20.88
N ASN A 68 48.48 32.54 -20.05
CA ASN A 68 47.71 31.33 -20.33
C ASN A 68 46.25 31.39 -19.88
N LYS A 69 45.78 32.51 -19.30
CA LYS A 69 44.41 32.66 -18.74
C LYS A 69 43.33 32.07 -19.65
N ASP A 70 43.26 32.53 -20.91
CA ASP A 70 42.22 32.09 -21.86
C ASP A 70 42.34 30.61 -22.23
N LYS A 71 43.55 30.04 -22.18
CA LYS A 71 43.79 28.62 -22.43
C LYS A 71 43.36 27.79 -21.23
N VAL A 72 43.71 28.23 -20.02
CA VAL A 72 43.28 27.60 -18.75
C VAL A 72 41.76 27.58 -18.66
N GLN A 73 41.09 28.70 -18.92
CA GLN A 73 39.63 28.78 -18.93
C GLN A 73 39.03 27.74 -19.87
N LYS A 74 39.49 27.66 -21.14
CA LYS A 74 38.95 26.66 -22.09
C LYS A 74 39.14 25.21 -21.65
N ILE A 75 40.27 24.89 -21.01
CA ILE A 75 40.53 23.53 -20.53
C ILE A 75 39.66 23.24 -19.30
N ALA A 76 39.55 24.17 -18.36
CA ALA A 76 38.70 24.04 -17.17
C ALA A 76 37.22 23.83 -17.53
N ALA A 77 36.68 24.61 -18.50
CA ALA A 77 35.33 24.40 -19.01
C ALA A 77 35.13 22.97 -19.56
N LYS A 78 36.14 22.47 -20.27
CA LYS A 78 36.13 21.12 -20.84
C LYS A 78 36.17 20.06 -19.75
N VAL A 79 37.01 20.24 -18.72
CA VAL A 79 37.11 19.34 -17.57
C VAL A 79 35.78 19.27 -16.83
N GLU A 80 35.14 20.40 -16.52
CA GLU A 80 33.81 20.40 -15.87
C GLU A 80 32.78 19.64 -16.71
N THR A 81 32.74 19.88 -18.02
CA THR A 81 31.82 19.15 -18.93
C THR A 81 32.12 17.65 -18.98
N GLU A 82 33.40 17.25 -18.97
CA GLU A 82 33.80 15.84 -19.00
C GLU A 82 33.52 15.13 -17.66
N LEU A 83 33.61 15.84 -16.53
CA LEU A 83 33.19 15.35 -15.21
C LEU A 83 31.68 15.17 -15.12
N ASP A 84 30.90 16.14 -15.60
CA ASP A 84 29.43 16.03 -15.68
C ASP A 84 29.03 14.83 -16.54
N LYS A 85 29.68 14.62 -17.69
CA LYS A 85 29.45 13.43 -18.53
C LYS A 85 29.79 12.13 -17.81
N LEU A 86 30.86 12.09 -17.03
CA LEU A 86 31.20 10.89 -16.27
C LEU A 86 30.11 10.55 -15.26
N ALA A 87 29.51 11.57 -14.60
CA ALA A 87 28.36 11.40 -13.71
C ALA A 87 27.07 11.01 -14.45
N ASP A 88 26.86 11.50 -15.68
CA ASP A 88 25.78 11.00 -16.54
C ASP A 88 25.92 9.48 -16.77
N MET A 89 27.15 9.02 -17.06
CA MET A 89 27.43 7.60 -17.33
C MET A 89 27.26 6.74 -16.10
N GLU A 90 27.68 7.22 -14.92
CA GLU A 90 27.41 6.57 -13.63
C GLU A 90 25.89 6.41 -13.42
N SER A 91 25.13 7.50 -13.50
CA SER A 91 23.69 7.51 -13.26
C SER A 91 22.95 6.60 -14.25
N TYR A 92 23.38 6.59 -15.51
CA TYR A 92 22.81 5.71 -16.53
C TYR A 92 23.21 4.23 -16.33
N ALA A 93 24.44 3.94 -15.89
CA ALA A 93 24.86 2.58 -15.56
C ALA A 93 24.07 2.01 -14.38
N ALA A 94 23.86 2.80 -13.32
CA ALA A 94 23.01 2.43 -12.19
C ALA A 94 21.55 2.17 -12.62
N TYR A 95 21.00 3.03 -13.48
CA TYR A 95 19.68 2.80 -14.10
C TYR A 95 19.64 1.50 -14.89
N MET A 96 20.63 1.25 -15.75
CA MET A 96 20.68 0.05 -16.56
C MET A 96 20.85 -1.22 -15.71
N TYR A 97 21.67 -1.17 -14.66
CA TYR A 97 21.83 -2.27 -13.71
C TYR A 97 20.48 -2.69 -13.12
N ASN A 98 19.66 -1.74 -12.68
CA ASN A 98 18.32 -2.02 -12.18
C ASN A 98 17.37 -2.52 -13.28
N LYS A 99 17.41 -1.89 -14.46
CA LYS A 99 16.54 -2.22 -15.59
C LYS A 99 16.80 -3.60 -16.20
N THR A 100 18.04 -4.07 -16.19
CA THR A 100 18.43 -5.34 -16.81
C THR A 100 18.55 -6.49 -15.80
N SER A 101 17.79 -6.44 -14.70
CA SER A 101 17.80 -7.48 -13.67
C SER A 101 19.20 -7.73 -13.09
N GLN A 102 19.95 -6.65 -12.84
CA GLN A 102 21.29 -6.66 -12.23
C GLN A 102 22.38 -7.33 -13.09
N ASP A 103 22.44 -6.99 -14.37
CA ASP A 103 23.53 -7.45 -15.26
C ASP A 103 24.89 -6.99 -14.69
N PRO A 104 25.84 -7.92 -14.44
CA PRO A 104 27.16 -7.58 -13.91
C PRO A 104 27.92 -6.52 -14.72
N TYR A 105 27.72 -6.45 -16.04
CA TYR A 105 28.36 -5.42 -16.88
C TYR A 105 28.03 -4.01 -16.39
N TRP A 106 26.75 -3.73 -16.13
CA TRP A 106 26.33 -2.41 -15.67
C TRP A 106 26.79 -2.10 -14.25
N LYS A 107 26.94 -3.13 -13.39
CA LYS A 107 27.54 -2.94 -12.06
C LYS A 107 29.01 -2.55 -12.16
N GLU A 108 29.76 -3.19 -13.07
CA GLU A 108 31.17 -2.89 -13.32
C GLU A 108 31.36 -1.47 -13.87
N GLU A 109 30.48 -1.02 -14.78
CA GLU A 109 30.52 0.34 -15.31
C GLU A 109 30.11 1.40 -14.27
N ASP A 110 29.10 1.11 -13.45
CA ASP A 110 28.70 1.92 -12.30
C ASP A 110 29.87 2.09 -11.31
N ASP A 111 30.49 0.98 -10.88
CA ASP A 111 31.68 1.01 -10.01
C ASP A 111 32.85 1.77 -10.65
N TYR A 112 33.09 1.56 -11.95
CA TYR A 112 34.15 2.25 -12.69
C TYR A 112 33.93 3.77 -12.72
N CYS A 113 32.71 4.22 -13.01
CA CYS A 113 32.41 5.64 -13.05
C CYS A 113 32.50 6.26 -11.66
N ALA A 114 31.88 5.63 -10.64
CA ALA A 114 31.90 6.10 -9.26
C ALA A 114 33.33 6.27 -8.70
N ASP A 115 34.19 5.25 -8.87
CA ASP A 115 35.58 5.30 -8.40
C ASP A 115 36.37 6.43 -9.10
N ASN A 116 36.12 6.68 -10.39
CA ASN A 116 36.83 7.70 -11.15
C ASN A 116 36.28 9.12 -10.94
N ILE A 117 34.98 9.31 -10.71
CA ILE A 117 34.40 10.60 -10.30
C ILE A 117 35.06 11.04 -8.99
N GLN A 118 35.13 10.13 -8.02
CA GLN A 118 35.78 10.41 -6.74
C GLN A 118 37.26 10.80 -6.92
N ARG A 119 38.01 9.99 -7.67
CA ARG A 119 39.45 10.18 -7.88
C ARG A 119 39.76 11.48 -8.64
N LEU A 120 39.07 11.72 -9.75
CA LEU A 120 39.31 12.87 -10.61
C LEU A 120 38.74 14.16 -10.04
N GLY A 121 37.60 14.10 -9.33
CA GLY A 121 37.08 15.24 -8.59
C GLY A 121 38.07 15.72 -7.52
N THR A 122 38.70 14.78 -6.79
CA THR A 122 39.75 15.11 -5.81
C THR A 122 40.93 15.80 -6.46
N LEU A 123 41.44 15.19 -7.56
CA LEU A 123 42.54 15.77 -8.32
C LEU A 123 42.19 17.16 -8.88
N TYR A 124 40.95 17.35 -9.37
CA TYR A 124 40.53 18.62 -9.91
C TYR A 124 40.47 19.71 -8.83
N ILE A 125 40.00 19.38 -7.63
CA ILE A 125 39.99 20.31 -6.49
C ILE A 125 41.39 20.71 -6.07
N GLU A 126 42.34 19.77 -5.99
CA GLU A 126 43.75 20.12 -5.76
C GLU A 126 44.25 21.12 -6.81
N VAL A 127 43.95 20.86 -8.09
CA VAL A 127 44.34 21.75 -9.19
C VAL A 127 43.65 23.11 -9.10
N LEU A 128 42.38 23.18 -8.69
CA LEU A 128 41.66 24.42 -8.46
C LEU A 128 42.28 25.22 -7.30
N GLN A 129 42.66 24.56 -6.20
CA GLN A 129 43.34 25.20 -5.08
C GLN A 129 44.66 25.85 -5.53
N GLU A 130 45.45 25.15 -6.34
CA GLU A 130 46.68 25.69 -6.94
C GLU A 130 46.38 26.84 -7.92
N ALA A 131 45.34 26.69 -8.75
CA ALA A 131 44.98 27.68 -9.75
C ALA A 131 44.42 28.98 -9.16
N PHE A 132 43.66 28.91 -8.06
CA PHE A 132 43.05 30.08 -7.41
C PHE A 132 44.06 30.96 -6.68
N VAL A 133 45.26 30.44 -6.34
CA VAL A 133 46.39 31.25 -5.85
C VAL A 133 47.41 31.61 -6.94
N SER A 134 47.16 31.19 -8.19
CA SER A 134 48.04 31.42 -9.33
C SER A 134 47.73 32.73 -10.08
N PRO A 135 48.62 33.19 -10.97
CA PRO A 135 48.33 34.29 -11.90
C PRO A 135 47.13 34.07 -12.84
N CYS A 136 46.60 32.85 -12.92
CA CYS A 136 45.42 32.50 -13.72
C CYS A 136 44.11 32.44 -12.92
N LYS A 137 44.05 32.91 -11.66
CA LYS A 137 42.82 32.94 -10.84
C LYS A 137 41.60 33.47 -11.61
N ASP A 138 41.79 34.56 -12.35
CA ASP A 138 40.71 35.22 -13.10
C ASP A 138 40.16 34.40 -14.28
N ALA A 139 40.76 33.25 -14.61
CA ALA A 139 40.24 32.30 -15.61
C ALA A 139 38.95 31.62 -15.14
N PHE A 140 38.69 31.62 -13.84
CA PHE A 140 37.59 30.89 -13.20
C PHE A 140 36.46 31.79 -12.71
N SER A 141 36.61 33.11 -12.82
CA SER A 141 35.67 34.10 -12.28
C SER A 141 34.29 34.11 -12.96
N GLU A 142 34.13 33.42 -14.10
CA GLU A 142 32.82 33.19 -14.71
C GLU A 142 32.02 32.09 -14.00
N TRP A 143 32.70 31.19 -13.28
CA TRP A 143 32.10 30.00 -12.66
C TRP A 143 32.13 30.02 -11.14
N TYR A 144 33.15 30.67 -10.57
CA TYR A 144 33.37 30.72 -9.13
C TYR A 144 33.49 32.18 -8.72
N ASP A 145 32.63 32.61 -7.79
CA ASP A 145 32.83 33.87 -7.10
C ASP A 145 33.93 33.75 -6.04
N GLU A 146 34.26 34.86 -5.38
CA GLU A 146 35.32 34.88 -4.37
C GLU A 146 35.01 34.02 -3.14
N ALA A 147 33.73 33.87 -2.76
CA ALA A 147 33.33 33.02 -1.65
C ALA A 147 33.50 31.54 -1.99
N MET A 148 33.08 31.13 -3.20
CA MET A 148 33.27 29.76 -3.71
C MET A 148 34.75 29.41 -3.86
N MET A 149 35.55 30.31 -4.43
CA MET A 149 36.99 30.10 -4.54
C MET A 149 37.64 29.93 -3.16
N ASN A 150 37.24 30.76 -2.18
CA ASN A 150 37.74 30.63 -0.81
C ASN A 150 37.31 29.32 -0.16
N SER A 151 36.08 28.84 -0.42
CA SER A 151 35.60 27.54 0.08
C SER A 151 36.44 26.38 -0.46
N ILE A 152 36.72 26.37 -1.77
CA ILE A 152 37.61 25.38 -2.40
C ILE A 152 39.03 25.49 -1.85
N LEU A 153 39.54 26.70 -1.61
CA LEU A 153 40.88 26.89 -1.05
C LEU A 153 41.06 26.31 0.36
N VAL A 154 39.98 26.22 1.13
CA VAL A 154 39.99 25.66 2.49
C VAL A 154 39.46 24.23 2.55
N SER A 155 39.07 23.64 1.41
CA SER A 155 38.57 22.27 1.37
C SER A 155 39.67 21.26 1.65
N HIS A 156 39.28 20.16 2.30
CA HIS A 156 40.19 19.09 2.65
C HIS A 156 40.47 18.19 1.44
N VAL A 157 41.75 17.96 1.16
CA VAL A 157 42.22 16.99 0.17
C VAL A 157 42.68 15.73 0.91
N PRO A 158 42.08 14.56 0.64
CA PRO A 158 42.41 13.33 1.33
C PRO A 158 43.88 12.92 1.15
N SER A 159 44.56 12.62 2.26
CA SER A 159 45.87 11.99 2.27
C SER A 159 45.83 10.52 1.84
N GLU A 160 47.00 9.94 1.53
CA GLU A 160 47.12 8.50 1.18
C GLU A 160 46.54 7.59 2.28
N GLU A 161 46.66 7.97 3.55
CA GLU A 161 46.13 7.22 4.69
C GLU A 161 44.59 7.22 4.69
N GLU A 162 43.97 8.35 4.36
CA GLU A 162 42.51 8.52 4.28
C GLU A 162 41.91 7.77 3.07
N LEU A 163 42.63 7.78 1.94
CA LEU A 163 42.25 6.98 0.77
C LEU A 163 42.33 5.48 1.08
N ALA A 164 43.37 5.02 1.78
CA ALA A 164 43.51 3.62 2.19
C ALA A 164 42.38 3.19 3.14
N TYR A 165 41.97 4.06 4.06
CA TYR A 165 40.79 3.84 4.90
C TYR A 165 39.51 3.68 4.06
N SER A 166 39.29 4.58 3.09
CA SER A 166 38.09 4.54 2.23
C SER A 166 38.03 3.23 1.44
N GLN A 167 39.16 2.75 0.92
CA GLN A 167 39.25 1.45 0.24
C GLN A 167 38.96 0.28 1.19
N LYS A 168 39.40 0.35 2.45
CA LYS A 168 39.09 -0.66 3.47
C LYS A 168 37.60 -0.66 3.81
N GLN A 169 36.98 0.51 3.92
CA GLN A 169 35.53 0.64 4.13
C GLN A 169 34.75 -0.02 2.98
N ARG A 170 35.08 0.29 1.72
CA ARG A 170 34.41 -0.31 0.55
C ARG A 170 34.48 -1.84 0.54
N LYS A 171 35.62 -2.42 0.94
CA LYS A 171 35.76 -3.88 1.07
C LYS A 171 34.84 -4.45 2.15
N ILE A 172 34.75 -3.80 3.30
CA ILE A 172 33.86 -4.21 4.39
C ILE A 172 32.38 -4.16 3.94
N VAL A 173 31.98 -3.09 3.23
CA VAL A 173 30.62 -2.97 2.68
C VAL A 173 30.34 -4.06 1.65
N LYS A 174 31.29 -4.38 0.78
CA LYS A 174 31.16 -5.51 -0.16
C LYS A 174 30.95 -6.84 0.56
N GLU A 175 31.67 -7.08 1.64
CA GLU A 175 31.50 -8.30 2.45
C GLU A 175 30.09 -8.39 3.07
N PHE A 176 29.42 -7.27 3.37
CA PHE A 176 28.01 -7.28 3.77
C PHE A 176 27.10 -7.77 2.63
N TYR A 177 27.30 -7.28 1.41
CA TYR A 177 26.51 -7.71 0.25
C TYR A 177 26.72 -9.17 -0.15
N ASP A 178 27.86 -9.75 0.20
CA ASP A 178 28.14 -11.18 0.00
C ASP A 178 27.37 -12.09 1.00
N ILE A 179 26.72 -11.53 2.04
CA ILE A 179 25.92 -12.29 3.02
C ILE A 179 24.60 -12.75 2.38
N ASN A 180 24.50 -14.03 2.08
CA ASN A 180 23.30 -14.63 1.50
C ASN A 180 23.07 -16.07 2.01
N PRO A 181 22.79 -16.24 3.32
CA PRO A 181 22.57 -17.57 3.89
C PRO A 181 21.30 -18.21 3.31
N THR A 182 21.31 -19.54 3.29
CA THR A 182 20.15 -20.34 2.88
C THR A 182 19.60 -21.16 4.04
N ILE A 183 18.32 -21.50 3.95
CA ILE A 183 17.67 -22.46 4.84
C ILE A 183 17.03 -23.58 4.04
N GLU A 184 17.29 -24.84 4.42
CA GLU A 184 16.60 -25.99 3.84
C GLU A 184 15.24 -26.21 4.50
N TYR A 185 14.18 -26.28 3.70
CA TYR A 185 12.84 -26.66 4.13
C TYR A 185 12.16 -27.55 3.09
N LEU A 186 11.72 -28.74 3.51
CA LEU A 186 11.09 -29.75 2.65
C LEU A 186 11.93 -30.14 1.41
N GLY A 187 13.26 -30.17 1.54
CA GLY A 187 14.17 -30.54 0.46
C GLY A 187 14.39 -29.46 -0.60
N LYS A 188 13.92 -28.23 -0.34
CA LYS A 188 14.26 -27.03 -1.13
C LYS A 188 15.10 -26.09 -0.26
N GLU A 189 16.10 -25.44 -0.87
CA GLU A 189 16.84 -24.35 -0.24
C GLU A 189 16.18 -23.01 -0.55
N TYR A 190 16.06 -22.15 0.46
CA TYR A 190 15.53 -20.81 0.33
C TYR A 190 16.55 -19.78 0.83
N THR A 191 16.76 -18.71 0.07
CA THR A 191 17.31 -17.44 0.57
C THR A 191 16.18 -16.66 1.26
N VAL A 192 16.48 -15.51 1.87
CA VAL A 192 15.42 -14.67 2.47
C VAL A 192 14.39 -14.24 1.42
N TYR A 193 14.86 -13.87 0.22
CA TYR A 193 14.02 -13.44 -0.90
C TYR A 193 13.16 -14.58 -1.42
N THR A 194 13.77 -15.73 -1.74
CA THR A 194 12.98 -16.85 -2.30
C THR A 194 12.04 -17.47 -1.26
N LEU A 195 12.34 -17.35 0.04
CA LEU A 195 11.43 -17.73 1.12
C LEU A 195 10.19 -16.83 1.15
N LEU A 196 10.38 -15.51 1.03
CA LEU A 196 9.28 -14.54 1.00
C LEU A 196 8.44 -14.69 -0.28
N ASP A 197 9.06 -14.87 -1.44
CA ASP A 197 8.37 -15.13 -2.70
C ASP A 197 7.52 -16.41 -2.62
N ALA A 198 8.08 -17.48 -2.05
CA ALA A 198 7.35 -18.73 -1.85
C ALA A 198 6.20 -18.57 -0.85
N TYR A 199 6.33 -17.71 0.17
CA TYR A 199 5.24 -17.37 1.09
C TYR A 199 4.13 -16.60 0.38
N TYR A 200 4.45 -15.53 -0.32
CA TYR A 200 3.46 -14.74 -1.06
C TYR A 200 2.83 -15.50 -2.22
N GLY A 201 3.56 -16.45 -2.82
CA GLY A 201 3.06 -17.40 -3.82
C GLY A 201 2.20 -18.54 -3.23
N GLY A 202 2.06 -18.63 -1.90
CA GLY A 202 1.27 -19.64 -1.21
C GLY A 202 1.92 -21.02 -1.11
N GLU A 203 3.20 -21.18 -1.49
CA GLU A 203 3.98 -22.41 -1.29
C GLU A 203 4.37 -22.61 0.18
N ILE A 204 4.62 -21.52 0.90
CA ILE A 204 4.92 -21.50 2.34
C ILE A 204 3.68 -20.98 3.09
N SER A 205 3.27 -21.69 4.14
CA SER A 205 2.14 -21.27 4.98
C SER A 205 2.52 -20.20 6.01
N ASP A 206 1.54 -19.47 6.53
CA ASP A 206 1.72 -18.53 7.66
C ASP A 206 2.46 -19.18 8.84
N PHE A 207 2.11 -20.42 9.18
CA PHE A 207 2.77 -21.13 10.28
C PHE A 207 4.24 -21.45 9.97
N SER A 208 4.55 -21.79 8.73
CA SER A 208 5.92 -22.12 8.30
C SER A 208 6.80 -20.87 8.25
N ILE A 209 6.30 -19.75 7.73
CA ILE A 209 7.08 -18.50 7.63
C ILE A 209 7.41 -17.95 9.03
N MET A 210 6.50 -18.05 10.01
CA MET A 210 6.74 -17.65 11.40
C MET A 210 7.92 -18.38 12.06
N TYR A 211 8.31 -19.56 11.56
CA TYR A 211 9.45 -20.31 12.06
C TYR A 211 10.70 -20.11 11.20
N LEU A 212 10.55 -20.14 9.87
CA LEU A 212 11.69 -20.10 8.93
C LEU A 212 12.29 -18.69 8.83
N TYR A 213 11.46 -17.66 8.82
CA TYR A 213 11.91 -16.29 8.62
C TYR A 213 12.79 -15.78 9.78
N PRO A 214 12.42 -15.95 11.07
CA PRO A 214 13.33 -15.60 12.16
C PRO A 214 14.63 -16.40 12.16
N LYS A 215 14.60 -17.64 11.67
CA LYS A 215 15.79 -18.49 11.62
C LYS A 215 16.79 -17.98 10.59
N ILE A 216 16.36 -17.69 9.36
CA ILE A 216 17.26 -17.14 8.34
C ILE A 216 17.77 -15.74 8.71
N LEU A 217 16.93 -14.90 9.34
CA LEU A 217 17.35 -13.61 9.87
C LEU A 217 18.45 -13.74 10.95
N ASN A 218 18.37 -14.76 11.81
CA ASN A 218 19.43 -15.01 12.79
C ASN A 218 20.75 -15.46 12.15
N GLU A 219 20.71 -16.19 11.04
CA GLU A 219 21.93 -16.52 10.28
C GLU A 219 22.54 -15.24 9.67
N ILE A 220 21.72 -14.40 9.03
CA ILE A 220 22.16 -13.10 8.49
C ILE A 220 22.81 -12.26 9.59
N LYS A 221 22.14 -12.12 10.74
CA LYS A 221 22.68 -11.38 11.89
C LYS A 221 24.01 -11.95 12.39
N GLY A 222 24.13 -13.27 12.40
CA GLY A 222 25.33 -13.98 12.82
C GLY A 222 26.56 -13.65 11.98
N GLU A 223 26.37 -13.45 10.68
CA GLU A 223 27.43 -13.03 9.75
C GLU A 223 27.61 -11.50 9.75
N ALA A 224 26.51 -10.75 9.73
CA ALA A 224 26.48 -9.30 9.64
C ALA A 224 27.11 -8.60 10.86
N LYS A 225 27.08 -9.22 12.05
CA LYS A 225 27.68 -8.65 13.27
C LYS A 225 29.18 -8.40 13.14
N ASP A 226 29.91 -9.32 12.52
CA ASP A 226 31.37 -9.24 12.42
C ASP A 226 31.78 -8.23 11.34
N VAL A 227 30.96 -8.08 10.30
CA VAL A 227 31.10 -7.03 9.30
C VAL A 227 30.84 -5.65 9.94
N TYR A 228 29.73 -5.50 10.64
CA TYR A 228 29.35 -4.23 11.26
C TYR A 228 30.35 -3.79 12.34
N PHE A 229 30.83 -4.72 13.17
CA PHE A 229 31.86 -4.42 14.17
C PHE A 229 33.16 -3.89 13.54
N ARG A 230 33.63 -4.49 12.45
CA ARG A 230 34.81 -4.02 11.72
C ARG A 230 34.57 -2.66 11.05
N LEU A 231 33.36 -2.42 10.54
CA LEU A 231 32.98 -1.13 9.99
C LEU A 231 33.07 -0.03 11.06
N VAL A 232 32.45 -0.25 12.23
CA VAL A 232 32.47 0.69 13.36
C VAL A 232 33.90 1.00 13.79
N GLN A 233 34.75 -0.02 13.92
CA GLN A 233 36.17 0.17 14.27
C GLN A 233 36.91 0.99 13.22
N ASN A 234 36.79 0.60 11.94
CA ASN A 234 37.42 1.30 10.82
C ASN A 234 37.02 2.77 10.85
N ASN A 235 35.73 3.06 10.92
CA ASN A 235 35.19 4.41 10.84
C ASN A 235 35.61 5.27 12.03
N ASN A 236 35.66 4.70 13.24
CA ASN A 236 36.20 5.39 14.41
C ASN A 236 37.72 5.63 14.31
N GLU A 237 38.49 4.79 13.62
CA GLU A 237 39.90 5.07 13.31
C GLU A 237 40.01 6.30 12.39
N TYR A 238 39.20 6.37 11.34
CA TYR A 238 39.18 7.52 10.43
C TYR A 238 38.76 8.81 11.11
N ALA A 239 37.72 8.78 11.94
CA ALA A 239 37.27 9.96 12.68
C ALA A 239 38.39 10.57 13.54
N ARG A 240 39.26 9.73 14.13
CA ARG A 240 40.41 10.20 14.90
C ARG A 240 41.48 10.85 14.04
N LEU A 241 41.64 10.42 12.78
CA LEU A 241 42.50 11.12 11.82
C LEU A 241 41.96 12.53 11.52
N GLN A 242 40.63 12.68 11.53
CA GLN A 242 39.94 13.97 11.34
C GLN A 242 39.88 14.83 12.62
N GLY A 243 40.41 14.33 13.75
CA GLY A 243 40.39 15.04 15.04
C GLY A 243 39.11 14.86 15.87
N TYR A 244 38.28 13.87 15.55
CA TYR A 244 37.06 13.51 16.30
C TYR A 244 37.28 12.24 17.14
N ASP A 245 36.58 12.15 18.27
CA ASP A 245 36.68 10.98 19.17
C ASP A 245 36.05 9.71 18.56
N ASN A 246 35.00 9.90 17.76
CA ASN A 246 34.23 8.84 17.12
C ASN A 246 33.62 9.34 15.78
N TYR A 247 33.21 8.38 14.95
CA TYR A 247 32.70 8.64 13.61
C TYR A 247 31.36 9.33 13.60
N ILE A 248 30.45 9.04 14.53
CA ILE A 248 29.11 9.63 14.45
C ILE A 248 29.14 11.14 14.70
N ASP A 249 30.01 11.63 15.57
CA ASP A 249 30.23 13.07 15.75
C ASP A 249 30.84 13.70 14.48
N TYR A 250 31.85 13.06 13.88
CA TYR A 250 32.43 13.49 12.61
C TYR A 250 31.39 13.51 11.47
N ALA A 251 30.58 12.46 11.36
CA ALA A 251 29.60 12.32 10.31
C ALA A 251 28.49 13.39 10.44
N TYR A 252 28.01 13.66 11.65
CA TYR A 252 27.00 14.70 11.85
C TYR A 252 27.55 16.09 11.50
N ASP A 253 28.75 16.44 11.94
CA ASP A 253 29.32 17.77 11.72
C ASP A 253 29.80 17.97 10.26
N VAL A 254 30.50 16.99 9.71
CA VAL A 254 31.26 17.16 8.46
C VAL A 254 30.55 16.54 7.26
N ILE A 255 30.11 15.27 7.37
CA ILE A 255 29.50 14.56 6.23
C ILE A 255 28.09 15.09 5.97
N TYR A 256 27.26 15.15 7.01
CA TYR A 256 25.85 15.54 6.91
C TYR A 256 25.61 17.01 7.27
N MET A 257 26.63 17.73 7.78
CA MET A 257 26.57 19.17 8.08
C MET A 257 25.39 19.58 8.96
N ARG A 258 24.99 18.71 9.89
CA ARG A 258 23.84 18.89 10.76
C ARG A 258 24.09 20.00 11.77
N LYS A 259 23.02 20.73 12.10
CA LYS A 259 23.03 21.76 13.15
C LYS A 259 22.56 21.25 14.51
N TYR A 260 22.45 19.94 14.65
CA TYR A 260 22.15 19.23 15.88
C TYR A 260 23.19 18.15 16.11
N THR A 261 23.53 17.88 17.37
CA THR A 261 24.54 16.86 17.72
C THR A 261 23.91 15.47 17.81
N PRO A 262 24.71 14.39 17.87
CA PRO A 262 24.15 13.07 18.17
C PRO A 262 23.41 13.00 19.52
N GLU A 263 23.77 13.82 20.52
CA GLU A 263 23.01 13.96 21.77
C GLU A 263 21.63 14.56 21.56
N ASP A 264 21.52 15.61 20.74
CA ASP A 264 20.22 16.14 20.33
C ASP A 264 19.41 15.06 19.60
N GLY A 265 20.07 14.30 18.72
CA GLY A 265 19.48 13.14 18.03
C GLY A 265 18.94 12.08 18.99
N LEU A 266 19.65 11.76 20.07
CA LEU A 266 19.16 10.83 21.10
C LEU A 266 17.94 11.36 21.86
N VAL A 267 17.87 12.68 22.10
CA VAL A 267 16.67 13.31 22.67
C VAL A 267 15.49 13.16 21.71
N PHE A 268 15.69 13.48 20.43
CA PHE A 268 14.69 13.32 19.38
C PHE A 268 14.18 11.87 19.30
N CYS A 269 15.09 10.89 19.27
CA CYS A 269 14.76 9.47 19.23
C CYS A 269 13.89 9.04 20.42
N GLU A 270 14.28 9.46 21.62
CA GLU A 270 13.59 9.06 22.84
C GLU A 270 12.18 9.67 22.98
N GLU A 271 11.98 10.91 22.53
CA GLU A 271 10.66 11.54 22.59
C GLU A 271 9.70 10.95 21.54
N ILE A 272 10.15 10.72 20.30
CA ILE A 272 9.38 9.97 19.29
C ILE A 272 9.00 8.59 19.80
N ARG A 273 9.95 7.85 20.37
CA ARG A 273 9.68 6.52 20.93
C ARG A 273 8.60 6.57 22.00
N LYS A 274 8.73 7.45 22.99
CA LYS A 274 7.75 7.58 24.09
C LYS A 274 6.34 7.87 23.58
N LYS A 275 6.23 8.74 22.58
CA LYS A 275 4.93 9.18 22.01
C LYS A 275 4.33 8.14 21.09
N LEU A 276 5.11 7.54 20.19
CA LEU A 276 4.58 6.69 19.12
C LEU A 276 4.49 5.20 19.47
N SER A 277 5.37 4.66 20.34
CA SER A 277 5.31 3.23 20.72
C SER A 277 3.94 2.76 21.25
N PRO A 278 3.17 3.56 22.02
CA PRO A 278 1.81 3.18 22.43
C PRO A 278 0.81 2.99 21.27
N TYR A 279 1.05 3.60 20.11
CA TYR A 279 0.15 3.60 18.95
C TYR A 279 0.52 2.54 17.90
N LEU A 280 1.61 1.79 18.09
CA LEU A 280 2.10 0.80 17.13
C LEU A 280 1.04 -0.23 16.68
N SER A 281 0.20 -0.70 17.61
CA SER A 281 -0.88 -1.63 17.28
C SER A 281 -1.96 -1.00 16.40
N LEU A 282 -2.16 0.31 16.51
CA LEU A 282 -3.13 1.06 15.73
C LEU A 282 -2.62 1.30 14.31
N PHE A 283 -1.34 1.66 14.15
CA PHE A 283 -0.68 1.76 12.83
C PHE A 283 -0.78 0.44 12.04
N ASN A 284 -0.66 -0.68 12.75
CA ASN A 284 -0.73 -2.03 12.18
C ASN A 284 -2.16 -2.58 11.97
N ALA A 285 -3.21 -1.91 12.46
CA ALA A 285 -4.59 -2.40 12.39
C ALA A 285 -5.26 -2.15 11.03
N TYR A 286 -4.65 -1.33 10.17
CA TYR A 286 -5.19 -0.92 8.89
C TYR A 286 -4.87 -1.90 7.75
N ASP A 287 -5.68 -2.95 7.61
CA ASP A 287 -5.74 -3.73 6.37
C ASP A 287 -6.79 -3.11 5.41
N ALA A 288 -6.44 -1.93 4.90
CA ALA A 288 -7.30 -1.12 4.05
C ALA A 288 -7.11 -1.36 2.54
N ASP A 289 -6.18 -2.26 2.17
CA ASP A 289 -5.78 -2.45 0.77
C ASP A 289 -6.95 -2.81 -0.13
N TYR A 290 -7.93 -3.56 0.39
CA TYR A 290 -9.15 -3.89 -0.34
C TYR A 290 -10.03 -2.66 -0.63
N LEU A 291 -10.23 -1.75 0.33
CA LEU A 291 -11.02 -0.51 0.11
C LEU A 291 -10.39 0.34 -0.98
N ILE A 292 -9.10 0.59 -0.79
CA ILE A 292 -8.31 1.45 -1.65
C ILE A 292 -8.30 0.89 -3.08
N SER A 293 -8.21 -0.44 -3.22
CA SER A 293 -8.23 -1.09 -4.54
C SER A 293 -9.57 -0.98 -5.29
N GLU A 294 -10.69 -0.84 -4.58
CA GLU A 294 -12.04 -0.82 -5.19
C GLU A 294 -12.57 0.60 -5.44
N SER A 295 -12.07 1.63 -4.73
CA SER A 295 -12.66 2.97 -4.72
C SER A 295 -12.03 3.98 -5.68
N GLY A 296 -10.83 3.69 -6.21
CA GLY A 296 -10.07 4.62 -7.07
C GLY A 296 -10.49 4.58 -8.54
N GLU A 297 -11.70 5.03 -8.89
CA GLU A 297 -12.08 5.14 -10.31
C GLU A 297 -11.14 6.04 -11.12
N ALA A 298 -10.62 7.11 -10.51
CA ALA A 298 -9.62 7.98 -11.12
C ALA A 298 -8.31 7.24 -11.41
N LEU A 299 -7.89 6.32 -10.52
CA LEU A 299 -6.68 5.50 -10.72
C LEU A 299 -6.79 4.55 -11.94
N LYS A 300 -8.01 4.30 -12.46
CA LYS A 300 -8.19 3.56 -13.73
C LYS A 300 -7.66 4.33 -14.94
N ALA A 301 -7.50 5.66 -14.85
CA ALA A 301 -6.89 6.47 -15.90
C ALA A 301 -5.38 6.23 -16.03
N GLY A 302 -4.73 5.80 -14.93
CA GLY A 302 -3.27 5.61 -14.82
C GLY A 302 -2.65 6.59 -13.82
N SER A 303 -1.62 6.13 -13.09
CA SER A 303 -0.98 6.91 -12.01
C SER A 303 -0.30 8.17 -12.55
N MET A 304 0.31 8.11 -13.74
CA MET A 304 0.94 9.26 -14.41
C MET A 304 -0.08 10.33 -14.76
N GLU A 305 -1.22 9.94 -15.34
CA GLU A 305 -2.30 10.86 -15.73
C GLU A 305 -2.90 11.56 -14.53
N VAL A 306 -3.17 10.82 -13.45
CA VAL A 306 -3.67 11.36 -12.19
C VAL A 306 -2.66 12.35 -11.60
N LEU A 307 -1.39 11.98 -11.50
CA LEU A 307 -0.35 12.88 -11.01
C LEU A 307 -0.36 14.21 -11.79
N GLY A 308 -0.31 14.15 -13.12
CA GLY A 308 -0.26 15.35 -13.98
C GLY A 308 -1.47 16.28 -13.84
N GLU A 309 -2.67 15.72 -13.69
CA GLU A 309 -3.89 16.50 -13.47
C GLU A 309 -3.81 17.34 -12.19
N TYR A 310 -3.42 16.71 -11.08
CA TYR A 310 -3.43 17.38 -9.77
C TYR A 310 -2.20 18.26 -9.54
N LEU A 311 -1.02 17.90 -10.05
CA LEU A 311 0.13 18.80 -10.06
C LEU A 311 -0.17 20.11 -10.80
N SER A 312 -0.89 20.02 -11.93
CA SER A 312 -1.33 21.20 -12.68
C SER A 312 -2.30 22.11 -11.90
N ARG A 313 -3.00 21.56 -10.90
CA ARG A 313 -3.94 22.29 -10.04
C ARG A 313 -3.25 22.84 -8.78
N MET A 314 -2.19 22.19 -8.33
CA MET A 314 -1.35 22.67 -7.22
C MET A 314 -0.64 23.95 -7.64
N ALA A 315 0.25 23.88 -8.63
CA ALA A 315 1.07 25.03 -9.01
C ALA A 315 1.49 24.99 -10.49
N PRO A 316 1.63 26.16 -11.15
CA PRO A 316 2.19 26.21 -12.50
C PRO A 316 3.64 25.71 -12.54
N GLU A 317 4.40 25.85 -11.46
CA GLU A 317 5.76 25.32 -11.33
C GLU A 317 5.79 23.79 -11.50
N PHE A 318 4.95 23.06 -10.77
CA PHE A 318 4.90 21.59 -10.86
C PHE A 318 4.42 21.12 -12.23
N LYS A 319 3.50 21.88 -12.83
CA LYS A 319 3.06 21.61 -14.20
C LYS A 319 4.22 21.69 -15.18
N GLU A 320 5.07 22.72 -15.04
CA GLU A 320 6.20 22.93 -15.93
C GLU A 320 7.22 21.78 -15.85
N ALA A 321 7.58 21.36 -14.64
CA ALA A 321 8.47 20.22 -14.42
C ALA A 321 7.85 18.90 -14.93
N TYR A 322 6.56 18.67 -14.67
CA TYR A 322 5.84 17.48 -15.16
C TYR A 322 5.75 17.43 -16.69
N ASP A 323 5.45 18.56 -17.34
CA ASP A 323 5.41 18.64 -18.81
C ASP A 323 6.80 18.35 -19.42
N TYR A 324 7.87 18.85 -18.78
CA TYR A 324 9.24 18.54 -19.18
C TYR A 324 9.57 17.05 -19.04
N MET A 325 9.16 16.41 -17.94
CA MET A 325 9.33 14.98 -17.71
C MET A 325 8.68 14.14 -18.82
N LEU A 326 7.45 14.51 -19.22
CA LEU A 326 6.75 13.85 -20.32
C LEU A 326 7.40 14.10 -21.68
N GLU A 327 7.81 15.34 -21.98
CA GLU A 327 8.45 15.68 -23.26
C GLU A 327 9.76 14.91 -23.48
N THR A 328 10.55 14.81 -22.42
CA THR A 328 11.86 14.15 -22.41
C THR A 328 11.79 12.65 -22.16
N GLU A 329 10.61 12.07 -21.91
CA GLU A 329 10.46 10.65 -21.57
C GLU A 329 11.36 10.23 -20.39
N SER A 330 11.60 11.14 -19.43
CA SER A 330 12.55 10.95 -18.32
C SER A 330 11.89 10.29 -17.10
N CYS A 331 10.87 9.47 -17.30
CA CYS A 331 10.24 8.66 -16.26
C CYS A 331 10.01 7.26 -16.82
N ASP A 332 10.68 6.27 -16.27
CA ASP A 332 10.58 4.86 -16.70
C ASP A 332 9.98 4.00 -15.58
N ILE A 333 8.82 3.41 -15.85
CA ILE A 333 8.13 2.49 -14.93
C ILE A 333 8.39 1.06 -15.44
N ILE A 334 9.28 0.35 -14.75
CA ILE A 334 9.79 -0.97 -15.13
C ILE A 334 8.81 -2.05 -14.66
N PRO A 335 8.45 -3.05 -15.48
CA PRO A 335 7.53 -4.11 -15.09
C PRO A 335 7.97 -4.90 -13.84
N ALA A 336 7.00 -5.33 -13.04
CA ALA A 336 7.22 -6.10 -11.82
C ALA A 336 8.02 -7.40 -12.09
N GLY A 337 9.10 -7.61 -11.33
CA GLY A 337 9.98 -8.79 -11.44
C GLY A 337 11.49 -8.46 -11.54
N ASN A 338 11.82 -7.19 -11.76
CA ASN A 338 13.17 -6.65 -11.59
C ASN A 338 13.35 -6.08 -10.16
N THR A 339 14.59 -6.03 -9.68
CA THR A 339 14.96 -5.64 -8.30
C THR A 339 14.20 -4.41 -7.80
N PRO A 340 13.70 -4.41 -6.53
CA PRO A 340 12.72 -3.44 -6.02
C PRO A 340 13.34 -2.09 -5.64
N ILE A 341 13.86 -1.32 -6.61
CA ILE A 341 14.39 0.03 -6.35
C ILE A 341 13.62 1.03 -7.22
N SER A 342 13.01 2.02 -6.57
CA SER A 342 12.54 3.25 -7.21
C SER A 342 13.44 4.39 -6.74
N PHE A 343 13.82 5.27 -7.65
CA PHE A 343 14.72 6.37 -7.35
C PHE A 343 14.59 7.49 -8.39
N THR A 344 15.05 8.66 -7.99
CA THR A 344 15.23 9.82 -8.85
C THR A 344 16.71 10.15 -8.91
N SER A 345 17.21 10.39 -10.12
CA SER A 345 18.58 10.84 -10.36
C SER A 345 18.58 11.86 -11.50
N ALA A 346 19.75 12.24 -11.98
CA ALA A 346 19.88 13.22 -13.05
C ALA A 346 21.06 12.94 -13.97
N LEU A 347 21.04 13.58 -15.14
CA LEU A 347 22.13 13.67 -16.10
C LEU A 347 22.64 15.12 -16.08
N PRO A 348 23.63 15.45 -15.21
CA PRO A 348 24.24 16.77 -15.12
C PRO A 348 24.58 17.43 -16.46
N SER A 349 25.19 16.71 -17.41
CA SER A 349 25.62 17.34 -18.67
C SER A 349 24.44 17.78 -19.55
N LEU A 350 23.25 17.28 -19.25
CA LEU A 350 21.98 17.60 -19.93
C LEU A 350 21.05 18.47 -19.08
N GLY A 351 21.37 18.71 -17.80
CA GLY A 351 20.45 19.31 -16.84
C GLY A 351 19.11 18.56 -16.77
N MET A 352 19.13 17.22 -16.85
CA MET A 352 17.93 16.41 -16.99
C MET A 352 17.76 15.48 -15.78
N PRO A 353 16.80 15.73 -14.89
CA PRO A 353 16.37 14.73 -13.93
C PRO A 353 15.66 13.57 -14.62
N PHE A 354 15.67 12.39 -13.99
CA PHE A 354 14.89 11.24 -14.42
C PHE A 354 14.43 10.39 -13.24
N ILE A 355 13.26 9.75 -13.41
CA ILE A 355 12.68 8.80 -12.46
C ILE A 355 12.82 7.38 -13.02
N CYS A 356 13.26 6.46 -12.18
CA CYS A 356 13.19 5.02 -12.43
C CYS A 356 12.34 4.40 -11.32
N MET A 357 11.22 3.77 -11.67
CA MET A 357 10.30 3.19 -10.70
C MET A 357 9.92 1.77 -11.11
N ASN A 358 9.60 0.90 -10.16
CA ASN A 358 8.99 -0.39 -10.46
C ASN A 358 7.46 -0.29 -10.49
N GLU A 359 6.83 -1.00 -11.42
CA GLU A 359 5.39 -1.15 -11.47
C GLU A 359 4.89 -1.79 -10.17
N SER A 360 3.95 -1.11 -9.50
CA SER A 360 3.33 -1.65 -8.30
C SER A 360 2.04 -2.39 -8.65
N MET A 361 1.81 -3.52 -7.98
CA MET A 361 0.54 -4.24 -8.09
C MET A 361 -0.65 -3.42 -7.54
N ASN A 362 -0.38 -2.41 -6.70
CA ASN A 362 -1.39 -1.51 -6.15
C ASN A 362 -1.22 -0.11 -6.76
N LYS A 363 -2.25 0.39 -7.45
CA LYS A 363 -2.20 1.70 -8.13
C LYS A 363 -2.15 2.91 -7.19
N LEU A 364 -2.66 2.82 -5.96
CA LEU A 364 -2.42 3.88 -4.99
C LEU A 364 -0.94 3.89 -4.59
N THR A 365 -0.36 2.72 -4.31
CA THR A 365 1.07 2.63 -3.98
C THR A 365 1.95 3.10 -5.14
N GLU A 366 1.59 2.78 -6.39
CA GLU A 366 2.26 3.33 -7.57
C GLU A 366 2.18 4.85 -7.63
N LEU A 367 1.01 5.44 -7.35
CA LEU A 367 0.83 6.89 -7.30
C LEU A 367 1.60 7.54 -6.15
N GLU A 368 1.59 6.94 -4.96
CA GLU A 368 2.37 7.40 -3.80
C GLU A 368 3.87 7.40 -4.13
N THR A 369 4.42 6.30 -4.66
CA THR A 369 5.82 6.24 -5.08
C THR A 369 6.12 7.24 -6.18
N LEU A 370 5.26 7.37 -7.19
CA LEU A 370 5.48 8.36 -8.24
C LEU A 370 5.45 9.80 -7.71
N THR A 371 4.58 10.09 -6.74
CA THR A 371 4.48 11.40 -6.07
C THR A 371 5.75 11.69 -5.26
N HIS A 372 6.27 10.68 -4.56
CA HIS A 372 7.54 10.73 -3.84
C HIS A 372 8.69 11.11 -4.78
N GLU A 373 8.88 10.31 -5.84
CA GLU A 373 9.95 10.52 -6.81
C GLU A 373 9.78 11.85 -7.56
N PHE A 374 8.55 12.27 -7.84
CA PHE A 374 8.30 13.56 -8.45
C PHE A 374 8.73 14.73 -7.53
N GLY A 375 8.62 14.60 -6.21
CA GLY A 375 9.16 15.62 -5.28
C GLY A 375 10.67 15.81 -5.43
N HIS A 376 11.44 14.73 -5.58
CA HIS A 376 12.87 14.81 -5.91
C HIS A 376 13.10 15.36 -7.32
N TYR A 377 12.30 14.91 -8.30
CA TYR A 377 12.42 15.34 -9.68
C TYR A 377 12.22 16.85 -9.83
N ASP A 378 11.20 17.39 -9.19
CA ASP A 378 10.88 18.82 -9.19
C ASP A 378 11.98 19.63 -8.49
N ALA A 379 12.54 19.12 -7.38
CA ALA A 379 13.72 19.71 -6.76
C ALA A 379 14.90 19.74 -7.74
N PHE A 380 15.25 18.64 -8.41
CA PHE A 380 16.31 18.67 -9.43
C PHE A 380 15.98 19.58 -10.61
N TYR A 381 14.72 19.69 -11.01
CA TYR A 381 14.29 20.54 -12.11
C TYR A 381 14.54 22.03 -11.81
N TRP A 382 14.18 22.50 -10.63
CA TRP A 382 14.33 23.92 -10.27
C TRP A 382 15.76 24.31 -9.87
N ARG A 383 16.65 23.33 -9.70
CA ARG A 383 17.97 23.52 -9.08
C ARG A 383 19.08 23.14 -10.04
N ASN A 384 20.28 23.63 -9.77
CA ASN A 384 21.42 23.38 -10.64
C ASN A 384 21.97 21.96 -10.45
N ILE A 385 21.62 21.08 -11.38
CA ILE A 385 22.17 19.73 -11.48
C ILE A 385 23.61 19.83 -11.97
N SER A 386 24.56 19.59 -11.07
CA SER A 386 25.97 19.46 -11.41
C SER A 386 26.65 18.47 -10.46
N VAL A 387 27.82 17.96 -10.83
CA VAL A 387 28.63 17.11 -9.93
C VAL A 387 29.04 17.79 -8.62
N ASN A 388 28.91 19.13 -8.55
CA ASN A 388 29.23 19.94 -7.38
C ASN A 388 27.98 20.30 -6.55
N MET A 389 26.80 19.78 -6.89
CA MET A 389 25.58 19.99 -6.11
C MET A 389 25.72 19.29 -4.76
N MET A 390 25.54 20.03 -3.66
CA MET A 390 25.55 19.48 -2.31
C MET A 390 24.31 19.92 -1.54
N ASN A 391 23.53 18.93 -1.09
CA ASN A 391 22.41 19.12 -0.18
C ASN A 391 22.53 18.15 0.99
N THR A 392 21.98 18.55 2.13
CA THR A 392 21.81 17.61 3.24
C THR A 392 20.70 16.63 2.88
N LEU A 393 20.92 15.33 3.09
CA LEU A 393 19.88 14.33 2.80
C LEU A 393 18.59 14.56 3.62
N ASP A 394 18.69 15.17 4.80
CA ASP A 394 17.53 15.62 5.60
C ASP A 394 16.59 16.55 4.79
N LEU A 395 17.15 17.36 3.89
CA LEU A 395 16.43 18.30 3.04
C LEU A 395 15.83 17.59 1.81
N GLU A 396 16.57 16.67 1.19
CA GLU A 396 16.12 15.94 0.01
C GLU A 396 14.85 15.12 0.29
N GLU A 397 14.81 14.38 1.40
CA GLU A 397 13.64 13.59 1.81
C GLU A 397 12.44 14.46 2.24
N THR A 398 12.70 15.71 2.62
CA THR A 398 11.59 16.65 2.92
C THR A 398 10.87 17.06 1.64
N TYR A 399 11.56 17.13 0.50
CA TYR A 399 10.90 17.38 -0.79
C TYR A 399 9.93 16.26 -1.14
N SER A 400 10.40 15.01 -1.12
CA SER A 400 9.58 13.87 -1.51
C SER A 400 8.40 13.64 -0.56
N GLN A 401 8.66 13.53 0.75
CA GLN A 401 7.61 13.31 1.75
C GLN A 401 6.65 14.52 1.85
N GLY A 402 7.16 15.74 1.69
CA GLY A 402 6.33 16.94 1.62
C GLY A 402 5.36 16.94 0.43
N MET A 403 5.82 16.47 -0.75
CA MET A 403 4.96 16.31 -1.93
C MET A 403 3.84 15.31 -1.65
N GLU A 404 4.15 14.16 -1.05
CA GLU A 404 3.17 13.12 -0.72
C GLU A 404 2.02 13.67 0.14
N PHE A 405 2.35 14.36 1.23
CA PHE A 405 1.35 14.92 2.13
C PHE A 405 0.56 16.06 1.51
N LEU A 406 1.17 16.94 0.71
CA LEU A 406 0.43 17.99 0.00
C LEU A 406 -0.50 17.40 -1.06
N PHE A 407 -0.04 16.37 -1.79
CA PHE A 407 -0.85 15.69 -2.79
C PHE A 407 -2.05 14.96 -2.16
N SER A 408 -1.92 14.50 -0.90
CA SER A 408 -3.02 13.86 -0.17
C SER A 408 -4.28 14.73 -0.02
N HIS A 409 -4.16 16.06 -0.15
CA HIS A 409 -5.30 17.00 -0.21
C HIS A 409 -6.33 16.62 -1.28
N TYR A 410 -5.91 15.99 -2.38
CA TYR A 410 -6.77 15.59 -3.49
C TYR A 410 -7.30 14.15 -3.39
N TYR A 411 -6.94 13.39 -2.34
CA TYR A 411 -7.48 12.05 -2.12
C TYR A 411 -9.02 11.99 -2.10
N PRO A 412 -9.77 13.00 -1.61
CA PRO A 412 -11.24 12.97 -1.68
C PRO A 412 -11.77 12.88 -3.12
N GLU A 413 -11.09 13.51 -4.07
CA GLU A 413 -11.46 13.48 -5.49
C GLU A 413 -10.96 12.21 -6.17
N ILE A 414 -9.76 11.73 -5.82
CA ILE A 414 -9.12 10.57 -6.44
C ILE A 414 -9.72 9.24 -5.95
N LEU A 415 -10.00 9.13 -4.66
CA LEU A 415 -10.32 7.89 -3.95
C LEU A 415 -11.75 7.85 -3.40
N GLY A 416 -12.46 8.98 -3.41
CA GLY A 416 -13.83 9.09 -2.92
C GLY A 416 -13.95 8.61 -1.47
N GLU A 417 -14.78 7.59 -1.26
CA GLU A 417 -15.07 7.05 0.08
C GLU A 417 -13.83 6.44 0.78
N ALA A 418 -12.76 6.05 0.06
CA ALA A 418 -11.54 5.53 0.70
C ALA A 418 -10.50 6.61 1.02
N SER A 419 -10.77 7.89 0.71
CA SER A 419 -9.81 8.99 0.94
C SER A 419 -9.30 9.03 2.37
N LYS A 420 -10.19 9.03 3.36
CA LYS A 420 -9.81 9.12 4.78
C LYS A 420 -8.98 7.91 5.20
N THR A 421 -9.36 6.72 4.73
CA THR A 421 -8.62 5.49 5.00
C THR A 421 -7.22 5.52 4.37
N ALA A 422 -7.07 6.05 3.15
CA ALA A 422 -5.77 6.19 2.49
C ALA A 422 -4.88 7.21 3.21
N GLU A 423 -5.43 8.37 3.57
CA GLU A 423 -4.74 9.41 4.35
C GLU A 423 -4.26 8.86 5.70
N MET A 424 -5.13 8.17 6.45
CA MET A 424 -4.76 7.54 7.71
C MET A 424 -3.73 6.44 7.52
N LYS A 425 -3.89 5.58 6.50
CA LYS A 425 -2.88 4.55 6.20
C LYS A 425 -1.51 5.18 5.92
N HIS A 426 -1.48 6.27 5.14
CA HIS A 426 -0.26 7.00 4.83
C HIS A 426 0.37 7.60 6.09
N LEU A 427 -0.40 8.38 6.87
CA LEU A 427 0.07 8.97 8.12
C LEU A 427 0.57 7.91 9.13
N GLY A 428 -0.18 6.83 9.33
CA GLY A 428 0.20 5.75 10.25
C GLY A 428 1.45 4.99 9.79
N LYS A 429 1.63 4.84 8.47
CA LYS A 429 2.84 4.28 7.88
C LYS A 429 4.05 5.18 8.15
N THR A 430 3.93 6.48 7.88
CA THR A 430 4.98 7.47 8.16
C THR A 430 5.36 7.49 9.64
N LEU A 431 4.39 7.47 10.56
CA LEU A 431 4.66 7.47 12.01
C LEU A 431 5.36 6.18 12.49
N GLU A 432 5.01 5.02 11.93
CA GLU A 432 5.72 3.78 12.25
C GLU A 432 7.14 3.76 11.66
N GLU A 433 7.31 4.27 10.44
CA GLU A 433 8.63 4.43 9.81
C GLU A 433 9.52 5.38 10.60
N MET A 434 8.99 6.51 11.08
CA MET A 434 9.71 7.38 12.00
C MET A 434 10.21 6.61 13.23
N LEU A 435 9.38 5.74 13.80
CA LEU A 435 9.74 4.91 14.97
C LEU A 435 10.85 3.89 14.64
N GLU A 436 10.82 3.28 13.46
CA GLU A 436 11.89 2.41 12.95
C GLU A 436 13.18 3.20 12.71
N CYS A 437 13.09 4.38 12.10
CA CYS A 437 14.22 5.25 11.81
C CYS A 437 14.94 5.73 13.07
N VAL A 438 14.20 6.18 14.09
CA VAL A 438 14.83 6.59 15.36
C VAL A 438 15.42 5.43 16.15
N MET A 439 14.89 4.21 16.01
CA MET A 439 15.51 3.01 16.58
C MET A 439 16.89 2.77 15.95
N VAL A 440 16.97 2.78 14.62
CA VAL A 440 18.24 2.59 13.90
C VAL A 440 19.21 3.72 14.22
N ALA A 441 18.76 4.97 14.30
CA ALA A 441 19.59 6.10 14.70
C ALA A 441 20.17 5.93 16.11
N GLU A 442 19.36 5.54 17.11
CA GLU A 442 19.86 5.25 18.48
C GLU A 442 20.88 4.09 18.47
N ILE A 443 20.67 3.08 17.63
CA ILE A 443 21.61 1.98 17.41
C ILE A 443 22.95 2.49 16.85
N GLU A 444 22.95 3.29 15.78
CA GLU A 444 24.17 3.81 15.17
C GLU A 444 24.93 4.73 16.13
N ILE A 445 24.24 5.68 16.77
CA ILE A 445 24.85 6.59 17.74
C ILE A 445 25.49 5.78 18.88
N THR A 446 24.80 4.76 19.38
CA THR A 446 25.34 3.89 20.44
C THR A 446 26.55 3.10 19.95
N ALA A 447 26.46 2.48 18.76
CA ALA A 447 27.52 1.68 18.18
C ALA A 447 28.82 2.47 18.00
N TYR A 448 28.73 3.71 17.54
CA TYR A 448 29.91 4.54 17.29
C TYR A 448 30.50 5.18 18.55
N LYS A 449 29.67 5.49 19.56
CA LYS A 449 30.14 6.10 20.82
C LYS A 449 30.65 5.07 21.85
N GLY A 450 30.30 3.80 21.72
CA GLY A 450 30.72 2.75 22.64
C GLY A 450 32.16 2.27 22.46
N ASP A 451 32.72 1.66 23.51
CA ASP A 451 33.99 0.92 23.49
C ASP A 451 33.71 -0.57 23.73
N TYR A 452 33.72 -1.35 22.65
CA TYR A 452 33.37 -2.77 22.66
C TYR A 452 34.60 -3.65 22.40
N LYS A 453 34.70 -4.77 23.12
CA LYS A 453 35.83 -5.71 23.01
C LYS A 453 35.59 -6.82 21.97
N SER A 454 34.35 -7.01 21.52
CA SER A 454 33.99 -7.97 20.48
C SER A 454 32.69 -7.60 19.75
N ALA A 455 32.45 -8.23 18.60
CA ALA A 455 31.19 -8.13 17.88
C ALA A 455 29.99 -8.63 18.72
N ASP A 456 30.18 -9.67 19.53
CA ASP A 456 29.13 -10.18 20.43
C ASP A 456 28.74 -9.15 21.50
N GLU A 457 29.71 -8.42 22.06
CA GLU A 457 29.44 -7.36 23.03
C GLU A 457 28.68 -6.20 22.39
N LEU A 458 29.09 -5.79 21.18
CA LEU A 458 28.39 -4.75 20.41
C LEU A 458 26.93 -5.14 20.19
N ILE A 459 26.68 -6.30 19.60
CA ILE A 459 25.31 -6.74 19.27
C ILE A 459 24.44 -6.92 20.51
N GLU A 460 24.98 -7.42 21.63
CA GLU A 460 24.19 -7.55 22.87
C GLU A 460 23.69 -6.18 23.39
N VAL A 461 24.46 -5.12 23.17
CA VAL A 461 24.05 -3.74 23.51
C VAL A 461 23.00 -3.23 22.52
N LEU A 462 23.22 -3.42 21.22
CA LEU A 462 22.29 -2.93 20.19
C LEU A 462 20.93 -3.65 20.22
N ASP A 463 20.90 -4.93 20.56
CA ASP A 463 19.65 -5.69 20.75
C ASP A 463 18.78 -5.13 21.87
N LYS A 464 19.37 -4.61 22.95
CA LYS A 464 18.61 -4.00 24.04
C LYS A 464 17.89 -2.74 23.58
N ILE A 465 18.48 -1.98 22.64
CA ILE A 465 17.86 -0.79 22.06
C ILE A 465 16.65 -1.22 21.23
N GLN A 466 16.77 -2.20 20.34
CA GLN A 466 15.64 -2.70 19.57
C GLN A 466 14.44 -3.05 20.46
N TYR A 467 14.63 -3.85 21.52
CA TYR A 467 13.53 -4.28 22.38
C TYR A 467 12.84 -3.12 23.12
N LYS A 468 13.50 -1.96 23.23
CA LYS A 468 12.93 -0.70 23.76
C LYS A 468 11.85 -0.12 22.83
N TYR A 469 12.01 -0.31 21.52
CA TYR A 469 11.09 0.20 20.48
C TYR A 469 10.04 -0.85 20.08
N PHE A 470 10.47 -2.09 19.89
CA PHE A 470 9.62 -3.19 19.41
C PHE A 470 9.71 -4.42 20.33
N PRO A 471 9.04 -4.43 21.50
CA PRO A 471 9.18 -5.50 22.50
C PRO A 471 8.77 -6.91 22.02
N MET A 472 7.90 -6.99 21.00
CA MET A 472 7.38 -8.24 20.43
C MET A 472 7.85 -8.46 18.98
N GLY A 473 8.75 -7.61 18.46
CA GLY A 473 9.20 -7.63 17.07
C GLY A 473 10.51 -8.39 16.86
N PHE A 474 10.64 -9.02 15.69
CA PHE A 474 11.94 -9.43 15.15
C PHE A 474 12.58 -8.22 14.49
N THR A 475 13.89 -8.03 14.64
CA THR A 475 14.60 -6.93 13.98
C THR A 475 15.28 -7.38 12.70
N THR A 476 15.44 -6.41 11.82
CA THR A 476 16.16 -6.49 10.57
C THR A 476 17.17 -5.34 10.44
N TRP A 477 17.44 -4.56 11.51
CA TRP A 477 18.36 -3.41 11.43
C TRP A 477 19.73 -3.82 10.86
N PHE A 478 20.24 -5.00 11.22
CA PHE A 478 21.51 -5.55 10.73
C PHE A 478 21.50 -5.95 9.24
N ALA A 479 20.33 -5.93 8.60
CA ALA A 479 20.14 -6.22 7.18
C ALA A 479 19.85 -4.95 6.36
N VAL A 480 19.85 -3.77 6.99
CA VAL A 480 19.64 -2.48 6.32
C VAL A 480 20.95 -2.08 5.63
N PRO A 481 21.02 -1.95 4.30
CA PRO A 481 22.27 -1.58 3.61
C PRO A 481 22.81 -0.20 4.02
N HIS A 482 21.94 0.78 4.26
CA HIS A 482 22.33 2.15 4.57
C HIS A 482 23.20 2.31 5.81
N ILE A 483 23.08 1.45 6.83
CA ILE A 483 23.94 1.54 8.03
C ILE A 483 25.38 1.10 7.73
N TYR A 484 25.60 0.40 6.61
CA TYR A 484 26.91 -0.02 6.13
C TYR A 484 27.49 0.99 5.15
N GLU A 485 26.67 1.46 4.20
CA GLU A 485 27.08 2.38 3.14
C GLU A 485 27.22 3.82 3.63
N TYR A 486 26.23 4.30 4.39
CA TYR A 486 26.09 5.69 4.83
C TYR A 486 25.80 5.77 6.33
N PRO A 487 26.72 5.36 7.21
CA PRO A 487 26.40 5.28 8.63
C PRO A 487 26.08 6.67 9.20
N GLY A 488 25.05 6.75 10.04
CA GLY A 488 24.51 7.99 10.59
C GLY A 488 23.54 8.72 9.67
N TYR A 489 23.27 8.23 8.45
CA TYR A 489 22.24 8.79 7.56
C TYR A 489 20.83 8.52 8.09
N TYR A 490 20.56 7.34 8.66
CA TYR A 490 19.19 6.85 8.83
C TYR A 490 18.25 7.73 9.68
N ILE A 491 18.80 8.58 10.56
CA ILE A 491 18.03 9.58 11.32
C ILE A 491 17.36 10.62 10.41
N SER A 492 17.92 10.87 9.22
CA SER A 492 17.45 11.84 8.23
C SER A 492 15.99 11.61 7.85
N TYR A 493 15.61 10.34 7.66
CA TYR A 493 14.23 9.96 7.34
C TYR A 493 13.24 10.35 8.44
N ALA A 494 13.65 10.31 9.71
CA ALA A 494 12.79 10.69 10.82
C ALA A 494 12.71 12.21 10.97
N THR A 495 13.81 12.93 10.75
CA THR A 495 13.81 14.41 10.80
C THR A 495 13.06 15.00 9.61
N SER A 496 13.26 14.48 8.41
CA SER A 496 12.54 14.90 7.20
C SER A 496 11.05 14.60 7.32
N ALA A 497 10.66 13.43 7.86
CA ALA A 497 9.27 13.09 8.08
C ALA A 497 8.61 14.05 9.08
N ALA A 498 9.32 14.45 10.15
CA ALA A 498 8.83 15.46 11.07
C ALA A 498 8.61 16.81 10.37
N ASN A 499 9.49 17.22 9.46
CA ASN A 499 9.31 18.44 8.68
C ASN A 499 8.19 18.34 7.64
N ALA A 500 8.06 17.22 6.95
CA ALA A 500 6.96 16.95 6.02
C ALA A 500 5.60 16.95 6.75
N LEU A 501 5.55 16.39 7.96
CA LEU A 501 4.37 16.42 8.82
C LEU A 501 4.07 17.83 9.35
N GLU A 502 5.08 18.68 9.56
CA GLU A 502 4.87 20.11 9.84
C GLU A 502 4.23 20.83 8.65
N ILE A 503 4.64 20.53 7.41
CA ILE A 503 4.00 21.06 6.19
C ILE A 503 2.56 20.55 6.09
N TYR A 504 2.33 19.27 6.38
CA TYR A 504 1.01 18.66 6.39
C TYR A 504 0.08 19.28 7.45
N GLU A 505 0.58 19.53 8.66
CA GLU A 505 -0.17 20.25 9.70
C GLU A 505 -0.60 21.63 9.18
N LYS A 506 0.33 22.39 8.60
CA LYS A 506 0.03 23.72 8.04
C LYS A 506 -0.96 23.63 6.87
N SER A 507 -0.89 22.59 6.04
CA SER A 507 -1.78 22.42 4.89
C SER A 507 -3.23 22.13 5.30
N ASN A 508 -3.43 21.49 6.46
CA ASN A 508 -4.74 21.30 7.07
C ASN A 508 -5.33 22.61 7.61
N GLU A 509 -4.51 23.61 7.93
CA GLU A 509 -4.96 24.95 8.34
C GLU A 509 -5.20 25.87 7.14
N ASP A 510 -4.25 25.91 6.20
CA ASP A 510 -4.25 26.77 5.01
C ASP A 510 -3.38 26.13 3.91
N PHE A 511 -4.04 25.41 3.00
CA PHE A 511 -3.37 24.67 1.93
C PHE A 511 -2.51 25.56 1.02
N ASP A 512 -3.02 26.72 0.61
CA ASP A 512 -2.31 27.62 -0.30
C ASP A 512 -1.01 28.14 0.33
N LYS A 513 -1.04 28.51 1.62
CA LYS A 513 0.17 28.93 2.33
C LYS A 513 1.17 27.80 2.55
N ALA A 514 0.71 26.60 2.85
CA ALA A 514 1.60 25.44 2.98
C ALA A 514 2.28 25.11 1.65
N LEU A 515 1.55 25.26 0.54
CA LEU A 515 2.08 25.11 -0.80
C LEU A 515 3.10 26.20 -1.15
N GLU A 516 2.86 27.47 -0.79
CA GLU A 516 3.85 28.55 -0.94
C GLU A 516 5.15 28.24 -0.19
N ILE A 517 5.04 27.75 1.06
CA ILE A 517 6.19 27.32 1.87
C ILE A 517 6.98 26.22 1.17
N TYR A 518 6.29 25.22 0.62
CA TYR A 518 6.91 24.08 -0.03
C TYR A 518 7.57 24.46 -1.38
N ILE A 519 6.95 25.31 -2.19
CA ILE A 519 7.54 25.83 -3.44
C ILE A 519 8.80 26.65 -3.15
N GLU A 520 8.78 27.49 -2.11
CA GLU A 520 9.97 28.23 -1.66
C GLU A 520 11.09 27.27 -1.27
N LEU A 521 10.76 26.20 -0.55
CA LEU A 521 11.71 25.16 -0.18
C LEU A 521 12.31 24.46 -1.43
N ILE A 522 11.50 24.09 -2.42
CA ILE A 522 11.99 23.44 -3.66
C ILE A 522 12.91 24.37 -4.47
N LYS A 523 12.50 25.63 -4.67
CA LYS A 523 13.21 26.54 -5.58
C LYS A 523 14.45 27.13 -4.94
N ASN A 524 14.35 27.47 -3.64
CA ASN A 524 15.35 28.28 -2.95
C ASN A 524 15.98 27.57 -1.74
N GLY A 525 15.45 26.41 -1.33
CA GLY A 525 16.08 25.54 -0.33
C GLY A 525 17.36 24.94 -0.89
N SER A 526 18.46 25.68 -0.87
CA SER A 526 19.78 25.16 -1.21
C SER A 526 20.80 25.51 -0.14
N GLY A 527 21.82 24.65 -0.01
CA GLY A 527 22.86 24.82 0.99
C GLY A 527 22.54 24.23 2.36
N PRO A 528 23.05 24.80 3.47
CA PRO A 528 23.01 24.14 4.76
C PRO A 528 21.57 24.12 5.32
N TYR A 529 21.22 22.98 5.93
CA TYR A 529 19.89 22.63 6.44
C TYR A 529 19.19 23.77 7.19
N ASP A 530 19.89 24.54 8.03
CA ASP A 530 19.28 25.65 8.78
C ASP A 530 18.78 26.80 7.91
N LYS A 531 19.50 27.16 6.84
CA LYS A 531 19.09 28.26 5.96
C LYS A 531 17.87 27.89 5.14
N ALA A 532 17.85 26.71 4.54
CA ALA A 532 16.74 26.23 3.71
C ALA A 532 15.43 26.22 4.53
N PHE A 533 15.44 25.56 5.69
CA PHE A 533 14.24 25.42 6.53
C PHE A 533 13.84 26.76 7.20
N SER A 534 14.81 27.55 7.69
CA SER A 534 14.47 28.88 8.25
C SER A 534 13.86 29.81 7.21
N SER A 535 14.33 29.76 5.95
CA SER A 535 13.79 30.59 4.87
C SER A 535 12.37 30.22 4.49
N ALA A 536 12.03 28.93 4.55
CA ALA A 536 10.70 28.40 4.33
C ALA A 536 9.78 28.50 5.57
N GLY A 537 10.31 28.94 6.73
CA GLY A 537 9.54 29.03 7.98
C GLY A 537 9.24 27.69 8.64
N LEU A 538 10.11 26.69 8.41
CA LEU A 538 10.05 25.35 8.99
C LEU A 538 11.01 25.19 10.18
N THR A 539 10.72 24.19 11.01
CA THR A 539 11.50 23.89 12.21
C THR A 539 12.86 23.30 11.84
N VAL A 540 13.93 24.01 12.18
CA VAL A 540 15.33 23.57 11.97
C VAL A 540 15.82 22.61 13.06
N LYS A 541 15.36 22.79 14.29
CA LYS A 541 15.74 21.93 15.41
C LYS A 541 14.53 21.72 16.29
N TRP A 542 14.25 20.45 16.54
CA TRP A 542 13.19 20.02 17.43
C TRP A 542 13.69 20.06 18.88
N GLU A 543 13.40 21.15 19.58
CA GLU A 543 13.51 21.17 21.04
C GLU A 543 12.45 20.24 21.65
N LYS A 544 12.77 19.64 22.79
CA LYS A 544 11.95 18.57 23.39
C LYS A 544 10.49 18.98 23.56
N GLU A 545 10.22 20.12 24.17
CA GLU A 545 8.85 20.58 24.44
C GLU A 545 8.06 20.87 23.17
N ASP A 546 8.72 21.39 22.13
CA ASP A 546 8.09 21.69 20.85
C ASP A 546 7.76 20.42 20.08
N LEU A 547 8.66 19.43 20.09
CA LEU A 547 8.45 18.11 19.50
C LEU A 547 7.32 17.35 20.20
N ASP A 548 7.28 17.37 21.54
CA ASP A 548 6.22 16.71 22.33
C ASP A 548 4.84 17.25 21.94
N SER A 549 4.72 18.58 21.88
CA SER A 549 3.48 19.25 21.49
C SER A 549 3.12 19.03 20.02
N PHE A 550 4.11 19.02 19.13
CA PHE A 550 3.89 18.73 17.71
C PHE A 550 3.38 17.31 17.50
N LEU A 551 4.01 16.30 18.12
CA LEU A 551 3.59 14.92 18.00
C LEU A 551 2.18 14.70 18.55
N ASP A 552 1.77 15.40 19.61
CA ASP A 552 0.38 15.34 20.09
C ASP A 552 -0.60 15.83 19.01
N ARG A 553 -0.30 16.94 18.33
CA ARG A 553 -1.16 17.45 17.25
C ARG A 553 -1.21 16.52 16.05
N ILE A 554 -0.08 15.92 15.66
CA ILE A 554 -0.04 14.93 14.58
C ILE A 554 -0.81 13.66 14.94
N ILE A 555 -0.69 13.18 16.19
CA ILE A 555 -1.46 12.03 16.67
C ILE A 555 -2.96 12.36 16.70
N ASP A 556 -3.34 13.59 17.06
CA ASP A 556 -4.74 14.04 17.01
C ASP A 556 -5.30 14.05 15.57
N LEU A 557 -4.47 14.31 14.55
CA LEU A 557 -4.85 14.15 13.14
C LEU A 557 -5.07 12.68 12.74
N TYR A 558 -4.48 11.75 13.48
CA TYR A 558 -4.59 10.31 13.29
C TYR A 558 -5.81 9.70 14.01
N ASP A 559 -6.51 10.44 14.88
CA ASP A 559 -7.65 9.92 15.66
C ASP A 559 -8.95 9.91 14.80
N ASP A 560 -9.57 8.74 14.66
CA ASP A 560 -10.92 8.58 14.10
C ASP A 560 -11.92 8.35 15.23
N SER A 561 -12.93 9.20 15.30
CA SER A 561 -14.03 9.07 16.25
C SER A 561 -15.35 8.66 15.60
N ASP A 562 -15.37 8.52 14.27
CA ASP A 562 -16.55 8.13 13.55
C ASP A 562 -16.78 6.62 13.67
N ALA A 563 -18.05 6.23 13.82
CA ALA A 563 -18.41 4.82 13.88
C ALA A 563 -18.68 4.29 12.46
N PRO A 564 -18.36 2.99 12.20
CA PRO A 564 -18.66 2.35 10.92
C PRO A 564 -20.12 2.55 10.48
N VAL A 565 -20.36 2.72 9.18
CA VAL A 565 -21.73 2.91 8.67
C VAL A 565 -22.33 1.56 8.22
N ILE A 566 -23.55 1.28 8.66
CA ILE A 566 -24.36 0.12 8.22
C ILE A 566 -25.51 0.63 7.34
N GLU A 567 -25.53 0.23 6.08
CA GLU A 567 -26.61 0.53 5.13
C GLU A 567 -27.40 -0.74 4.77
N GLY A 568 -28.67 -0.56 4.38
CA GLY A 568 -29.57 -1.64 3.95
C GLY A 568 -30.41 -2.28 5.07
N VAL A 569 -30.08 -2.01 6.34
CA VAL A 569 -30.85 -2.47 7.51
C VAL A 569 -31.01 -1.37 8.56
N GLU A 570 -32.16 -1.34 9.25
CA GLU A 570 -32.49 -0.37 10.30
C GLU A 570 -32.76 -1.08 11.64
N GLU A 571 -32.42 -0.41 12.74
CA GLU A 571 -32.62 -0.91 14.10
C GLU A 571 -34.09 -1.30 14.37
N GLY A 572 -34.28 -2.54 14.82
CA GLY A 572 -35.57 -3.14 15.17
C GLY A 572 -36.47 -3.50 13.99
N LYS A 573 -36.05 -3.26 12.74
CA LYS A 573 -36.90 -3.47 11.56
C LYS A 573 -37.01 -4.95 11.18
N THR A 574 -38.17 -5.33 10.64
CA THR A 574 -38.44 -6.67 10.10
C THR A 574 -38.70 -6.57 8.61
N TYR A 575 -37.99 -7.37 7.83
CA TYR A 575 -38.06 -7.44 6.38
C TYR A 575 -38.70 -8.75 5.93
N ASP A 576 -39.50 -8.73 4.85
CA ASP A 576 -40.20 -9.89 4.32
C ASP A 576 -39.49 -10.55 3.12
N ASN A 577 -38.31 -10.03 2.78
CA ASN A 577 -37.37 -10.53 1.79
C ASN A 577 -35.92 -10.36 2.28
N ALA A 578 -34.99 -11.11 1.69
CA ALA A 578 -33.58 -11.03 2.04
C ALA A 578 -33.02 -9.61 1.81
N GLN A 579 -32.12 -9.19 2.69
CA GLN A 579 -31.57 -7.82 2.70
C GLN A 579 -30.14 -7.81 2.19
N MET A 580 -29.84 -6.84 1.34
CA MET A 580 -28.46 -6.52 0.96
C MET A 580 -27.94 -5.47 1.95
N ILE A 581 -26.90 -5.82 2.69
CA ILE A 581 -26.23 -4.94 3.63
C ILE A 581 -24.95 -4.43 2.97
N THR A 582 -24.73 -3.12 3.07
CA THR A 582 -23.46 -2.48 2.69
C THR A 582 -22.83 -1.90 3.94
N LEU A 583 -21.53 -2.10 4.13
CA LEU A 583 -20.76 -1.61 5.27
C LEU A 583 -19.68 -0.66 4.79
N LYS A 584 -19.52 0.46 5.50
CA LYS A 584 -18.43 1.42 5.27
C LYS A 584 -17.61 1.53 6.54
N ASP A 585 -16.33 1.81 6.34
CA ASP A 585 -15.37 2.00 7.43
C ASP A 585 -15.37 0.83 8.46
N VAL A 586 -15.10 -0.38 7.99
CA VAL A 586 -15.14 -1.59 8.83
C VAL A 586 -13.84 -2.37 8.75
N SER A 587 -13.31 -2.77 9.90
CA SER A 587 -12.18 -3.71 10.05
C SER A 587 -12.65 -5.09 10.53
N LYS A 588 -13.74 -5.13 11.30
CA LYS A 588 -14.27 -6.34 11.92
C LYS A 588 -15.80 -6.40 11.87
N ILE A 589 -16.33 -7.55 11.47
CA ILE A 589 -17.76 -7.83 11.40
C ILE A 589 -18.10 -8.97 12.36
N THR A 590 -19.20 -8.83 13.10
CA THR A 590 -19.76 -9.88 13.93
C THR A 590 -21.26 -9.92 13.70
N MET A 591 -21.76 -10.98 13.07
CA MET A 591 -23.20 -11.18 12.90
C MET A 591 -23.67 -12.39 13.70
N LEU A 592 -24.57 -12.14 14.64
CA LEU A 592 -25.10 -13.13 15.58
C LEU A 592 -26.58 -13.37 15.32
N LEU A 593 -26.97 -14.63 15.20
CA LEU A 593 -28.37 -15.02 15.37
C LEU A 593 -28.67 -15.15 16.86
N SER A 594 -29.84 -14.67 17.33
CA SER A 594 -30.20 -14.73 18.76
C SER A 594 -30.30 -16.15 19.35
N ASN A 595 -30.22 -17.18 18.51
CA ASN A 595 -30.16 -18.59 18.91
C ASN A 595 -28.72 -19.09 19.17
N GLY A 596 -27.71 -18.23 19.05
CA GLY A 596 -26.30 -18.52 19.34
C GLY A 596 -25.53 -19.15 18.16
N SER A 597 -26.13 -19.25 16.97
CA SER A 597 -25.38 -19.65 15.77
C SER A 597 -24.59 -18.46 15.22
N ASN A 598 -23.28 -18.67 15.08
CA ASN A 598 -22.33 -17.69 14.58
C ASN A 598 -22.04 -18.02 13.11
N SER A 599 -22.14 -17.03 12.23
CA SER A 599 -21.57 -17.11 10.89
C SER A 599 -20.62 -15.93 10.74
N GLU A 600 -19.32 -16.22 10.71
CA GLU A 600 -18.33 -15.26 10.25
C GLU A 600 -18.47 -15.20 8.72
N TYR A 601 -18.80 -14.02 8.20
CA TYR A 601 -18.93 -13.79 6.76
C TYR A 601 -17.63 -13.17 6.26
N LEU A 602 -16.93 -13.91 5.40
CA LEU A 602 -15.75 -13.46 4.68
C LEU A 602 -16.17 -13.06 3.26
N ASP A 603 -16.72 -11.84 3.15
CA ASP A 603 -16.58 -10.94 1.99
C ASP A 603 -17.10 -9.54 2.40
N PHE A 604 -16.19 -8.59 2.60
CA PHE A 604 -16.21 -7.73 3.81
C PHE A 604 -17.04 -6.45 3.79
N ARG A 605 -17.72 -6.07 2.71
CA ARG A 605 -18.40 -4.76 2.67
C ARG A 605 -19.78 -4.77 2.05
N LYS A 606 -20.17 -5.90 1.46
CA LYS A 606 -21.50 -6.06 0.89
C LYS A 606 -21.92 -7.52 0.92
N PHE A 607 -22.94 -7.84 1.70
CA PHE A 607 -23.41 -9.23 1.82
C PHE A 607 -24.93 -9.29 1.96
N ILE A 608 -25.46 -10.48 1.70
CA ILE A 608 -26.90 -10.72 1.71
C ILE A 608 -27.27 -11.51 2.96
N VAL A 609 -28.28 -11.02 3.69
CA VAL A 609 -28.84 -11.70 4.86
C VAL A 609 -30.17 -12.34 4.49
N ALA A 610 -30.19 -13.68 4.52
CA ALA A 610 -31.36 -14.50 4.22
C ALA A 610 -32.36 -14.55 5.40
N GLY A 611 -33.58 -15.04 5.14
CA GLY A 611 -34.60 -15.19 6.17
C GLY A 611 -34.27 -16.23 7.24
N SER A 612 -34.58 -15.94 8.50
CA SER A 612 -34.33 -16.81 9.65
C SER A 612 -35.47 -16.74 10.68
N ASP A 613 -35.70 -17.85 11.38
CA ASP A 613 -36.65 -17.92 12.50
C ASP A 613 -36.20 -17.10 13.73
N SER A 614 -34.97 -16.56 13.72
CA SER A 614 -34.37 -15.77 14.81
C SER A 614 -33.85 -14.42 14.29
N PRO A 615 -33.97 -13.33 15.09
CA PRO A 615 -33.41 -12.02 14.75
C PRO A 615 -31.87 -12.07 14.65
N TYR A 616 -31.36 -11.13 13.87
CA TYR A 616 -29.94 -10.85 13.67
C TYR A 616 -29.50 -9.67 14.54
N THR A 617 -28.29 -9.77 15.09
CA THR A 617 -27.51 -8.64 15.62
C THR A 617 -26.25 -8.53 14.79
N LEU A 618 -26.11 -7.43 14.06
CA LEU A 618 -24.93 -7.10 13.30
C LEU A 618 -24.15 -6.04 14.06
N LYS A 619 -22.97 -6.41 14.57
CA LYS A 619 -21.99 -5.47 15.11
C LYS A 619 -20.83 -5.35 14.12
N VAL A 620 -20.47 -4.12 13.80
CA VAL A 620 -19.31 -3.79 12.98
C VAL A 620 -18.39 -2.91 13.80
N THR A 621 -17.09 -3.02 13.58
CA THR A 621 -16.07 -2.27 14.30
C THR A 621 -15.03 -1.81 13.28
N ASP A 622 -14.59 -0.56 13.38
CA ASP A 622 -13.51 0.00 12.56
C ASP A 622 -12.14 -0.41 13.14
N ALA A 623 -11.05 0.16 12.61
CA ALA A 623 -9.71 -0.10 13.10
C ALA A 623 -9.42 0.53 14.49
N PHE A 624 -10.17 1.56 14.89
CA PHE A 624 -10.00 2.31 16.15
C PHE A 624 -10.82 1.77 17.32
N GLY A 625 -11.69 0.81 17.05
CA GLY A 625 -12.58 0.24 18.05
C GLY A 625 -13.93 0.96 18.15
N ASN A 626 -14.19 1.98 17.33
CA ASN A 626 -15.53 2.52 17.17
C ASN A 626 -16.42 1.45 16.56
N SER A 627 -17.68 1.40 17.00
CA SER A 627 -18.57 0.33 16.59
C SER A 627 -19.98 0.78 16.38
N SER A 628 -20.57 0.27 15.30
CA SER A 628 -22.00 0.36 15.04
C SER A 628 -22.64 -0.99 15.26
N THR A 629 -23.83 -1.00 15.84
CA THR A 629 -24.61 -2.22 16.04
C THR A 629 -26.03 -1.98 15.57
N VAL A 630 -26.55 -2.91 14.75
CA VAL A 630 -27.94 -2.94 14.31
C VAL A 630 -28.56 -4.31 14.59
N ASN A 631 -29.76 -4.31 15.15
CA ASN A 631 -30.60 -5.48 15.36
C ASN A 631 -31.75 -5.47 14.35
N PHE A 632 -31.97 -6.55 13.61
CA PHE A 632 -33.03 -6.63 12.61
C PHE A 632 -33.55 -8.06 12.47
N SER A 633 -34.63 -8.24 11.71
CA SER A 633 -35.19 -9.56 11.39
C SER A 633 -35.48 -9.68 9.91
N VAL A 634 -35.22 -10.86 9.34
CA VAL A 634 -35.59 -11.19 7.97
C VAL A 634 -36.50 -12.41 8.03
N GLU A 635 -37.75 -12.29 7.60
CA GLU A 635 -38.70 -13.40 7.64
C GLU A 635 -38.30 -14.50 6.62
N PRO A 636 -38.32 -15.78 7.03
CA PRO A 636 -38.18 -16.91 6.12
C PRO A 636 -39.21 -16.86 4.98
N TYR A 637 -38.75 -16.79 3.73
CA TYR A 637 -39.61 -16.88 2.56
C TYR A 637 -39.64 -18.33 2.05
N PRO A 638 -40.81 -18.98 1.90
CA PRO A 638 -40.84 -20.36 1.43
C PRO A 638 -40.43 -20.42 -0.05
N PHE A 639 -39.40 -21.21 -0.38
CA PHE A 639 -39.03 -21.48 -1.77
C PHE A 639 -40.08 -22.37 -2.47
N ILE A 640 -41.04 -21.72 -3.12
CA ILE A 640 -42.16 -22.35 -3.81
C ILE A 640 -41.80 -22.53 -5.29
N VAL A 641 -42.11 -23.70 -5.83
CA VAL A 641 -42.02 -24.02 -7.25
C VAL A 641 -43.41 -24.34 -7.77
N SER A 642 -43.73 -23.85 -8.96
CA SER A 642 -44.94 -24.21 -9.69
C SER A 642 -44.63 -25.13 -10.86
N ALA A 643 -45.57 -26.01 -11.20
CA ALA A 643 -45.45 -26.94 -12.32
C ALA A 643 -46.74 -26.97 -13.14
N THR A 644 -46.58 -26.89 -14.46
CA THR A 644 -47.68 -27.00 -15.42
C THR A 644 -47.33 -28.00 -16.52
N SER A 645 -48.31 -28.75 -17.01
CA SER A 645 -48.16 -29.65 -18.16
C SER A 645 -49.05 -29.19 -19.30
N ALA A 646 -48.51 -29.06 -20.50
CA ALA A 646 -49.26 -28.72 -21.72
C ALA A 646 -48.72 -29.48 -22.93
N GLY A 647 -49.59 -30.21 -23.63
CA GLY A 647 -49.20 -31.05 -24.78
C GLY A 647 -48.21 -32.16 -24.39
N ASP A 648 -46.97 -32.07 -24.88
CA ASP A 648 -45.87 -32.99 -24.53
C ASP A 648 -44.78 -32.31 -23.66
N LYS A 649 -45.08 -31.14 -23.09
CA LYS A 649 -44.14 -30.31 -22.33
C LYS A 649 -44.57 -30.15 -20.88
N ASN A 650 -43.59 -30.31 -19.98
CA ASN A 650 -43.73 -29.88 -18.59
C ASN A 650 -42.86 -28.64 -18.37
N THR A 651 -43.42 -27.66 -17.66
CA THR A 651 -42.74 -26.40 -17.34
C THR A 651 -42.73 -26.23 -15.83
N ILE A 652 -41.54 -26.03 -15.26
CA ILE A 652 -41.31 -25.77 -13.84
C ILE A 652 -40.83 -24.33 -13.70
N LYS A 653 -41.47 -23.55 -12.84
CA LYS A 653 -41.13 -22.15 -12.57
C LYS A 653 -40.92 -21.91 -11.09
N TRP A 654 -40.07 -20.96 -10.76
CA TRP A 654 -39.81 -20.52 -9.40
C TRP A 654 -39.43 -19.05 -9.34
N ASP A 655 -39.52 -18.46 -8.16
CA ASP A 655 -38.98 -17.13 -7.90
C ASP A 655 -37.48 -17.22 -7.62
N ALA A 656 -36.76 -16.12 -7.90
CA ALA A 656 -35.33 -16.06 -7.63
C ALA A 656 -35.02 -16.29 -6.15
N VAL A 657 -34.12 -17.24 -5.87
CA VAL A 657 -33.47 -17.38 -4.56
C VAL A 657 -32.26 -16.46 -4.56
N GLN A 658 -32.25 -15.46 -3.68
CA GLN A 658 -31.20 -14.45 -3.62
C GLN A 658 -29.85 -15.08 -3.26
N GLY A 659 -28.80 -14.73 -4.01
CA GLY A 659 -27.45 -15.34 -3.91
C GLY A 659 -27.26 -16.59 -4.77
N ALA A 660 -28.32 -17.15 -5.36
CA ALA A 660 -28.20 -18.29 -6.25
C ALA A 660 -27.68 -17.86 -7.63
N LYS A 661 -26.61 -18.49 -8.09
CA LYS A 661 -26.08 -18.34 -9.45
C LYS A 661 -26.65 -19.39 -10.39
N GLN A 662 -27.16 -20.50 -9.84
CA GLN A 662 -27.62 -21.65 -10.62
C GLN A 662 -28.68 -22.44 -9.85
N TYR A 663 -29.54 -23.15 -10.60
CA TYR A 663 -30.61 -23.99 -10.10
C TYR A 663 -30.55 -25.38 -10.75
N LYS A 664 -30.63 -26.43 -9.92
CA LYS A 664 -30.77 -27.82 -10.40
C LYS A 664 -32.20 -28.30 -10.19
N VAL A 665 -32.84 -28.74 -11.28
CA VAL A 665 -34.24 -29.19 -11.27
C VAL A 665 -34.29 -30.71 -11.25
N TYR A 666 -35.01 -31.27 -10.28
CA TYR A 666 -35.18 -32.70 -10.13
C TYR A 666 -36.64 -33.10 -10.32
N GLY A 667 -36.89 -34.22 -11.03
CA GLY A 667 -38.24 -34.72 -11.20
C GLY A 667 -38.35 -36.21 -11.53
N ALA A 668 -39.56 -36.73 -11.38
CA ALA A 668 -39.92 -38.10 -11.73
C ALA A 668 -41.45 -38.29 -11.78
N ALA A 669 -41.91 -39.38 -12.42
CA ALA A 669 -43.28 -39.86 -12.19
C ALA A 669 -43.46 -40.31 -10.73
N ILE A 670 -44.67 -40.18 -10.18
CA ILE A 670 -44.99 -40.72 -8.86
C ILE A 670 -44.71 -42.24 -8.83
N GLY A 671 -44.09 -42.71 -7.75
CA GLY A 671 -43.62 -44.10 -7.61
C GLY A 671 -42.16 -44.32 -8.03
N ASN A 672 -41.57 -43.42 -8.82
CA ASN A 672 -40.18 -43.53 -9.26
C ASN A 672 -39.21 -42.68 -8.41
N LYS A 673 -37.90 -42.99 -8.48
CA LYS A 673 -36.82 -42.16 -7.91
C LYS A 673 -36.64 -40.87 -8.72
N TYR A 674 -36.29 -39.78 -8.03
CA TYR A 674 -35.95 -38.51 -8.68
C TYR A 674 -34.72 -38.64 -9.56
N LYS A 675 -34.71 -37.90 -10.67
CA LYS A 675 -33.55 -37.68 -11.53
C LYS A 675 -33.37 -36.19 -11.74
N GLU A 676 -32.12 -35.76 -11.97
CA GLU A 676 -31.85 -34.42 -12.46
C GLU A 676 -32.39 -34.29 -13.88
N LEU A 677 -33.10 -33.20 -14.14
CA LEU A 677 -33.72 -32.90 -15.42
C LEU A 677 -32.99 -31.78 -16.16
N GLY A 678 -32.30 -30.91 -15.42
CA GLY A 678 -31.50 -29.85 -15.97
C GLY A 678 -30.92 -28.95 -14.88
N THR A 679 -29.89 -28.22 -15.28
CA THR A 679 -29.20 -27.22 -14.48
C THR A 679 -29.23 -25.91 -15.27
N VAL A 680 -29.77 -24.84 -14.69
CA VAL A 680 -30.05 -23.55 -15.37
C VAL A 680 -29.76 -22.35 -14.46
N ASP A 681 -29.43 -21.21 -15.04
CA ASP A 681 -29.38 -19.90 -14.39
C ASP A 681 -30.72 -19.14 -14.47
N ALA A 682 -31.60 -19.54 -15.40
CA ALA A 682 -32.95 -19.03 -15.55
C ALA A 682 -33.91 -19.52 -14.45
N LEU A 683 -35.00 -18.76 -14.23
CA LEU A 683 -36.06 -19.06 -13.24
C LEU A 683 -37.14 -20.03 -13.74
N THR A 684 -36.88 -20.71 -14.85
CA THR A 684 -37.82 -21.61 -15.50
C THR A 684 -37.06 -22.72 -16.22
N LEU A 685 -37.63 -23.93 -16.21
CA LEU A 685 -37.16 -25.04 -17.03
C LEU A 685 -38.36 -25.71 -17.71
N SER A 686 -38.35 -25.72 -19.04
CA SER A 686 -39.30 -26.45 -19.88
C SER A 686 -38.59 -27.60 -20.59
N PHE A 687 -39.17 -28.80 -20.55
CA PHE A 687 -38.59 -29.98 -21.20
C PHE A 687 -39.68 -30.87 -21.78
N ASP A 688 -39.34 -31.52 -22.90
CA ASP A 688 -40.17 -32.55 -23.50
C ASP A 688 -40.12 -33.78 -22.62
N HIS A 689 -41.24 -34.08 -21.98
CA HIS A 689 -41.41 -35.35 -21.31
C HIS A 689 -42.37 -36.13 -22.19
N LYS A 690 -42.01 -37.32 -22.68
CA LYS A 690 -42.99 -38.22 -23.33
C LYS A 690 -44.03 -38.61 -22.27
N VAL A 691 -45.00 -37.72 -22.04
CA VAL A 691 -45.99 -37.78 -20.96
C VAL A 691 -46.76 -39.07 -21.18
N LYS A 692 -46.55 -40.05 -20.30
CA LYS A 692 -47.20 -41.36 -20.45
C LYS A 692 -48.62 -41.22 -19.92
N GLY A 693 -49.57 -40.99 -20.83
CA GLY A 693 -51.02 -41.06 -20.63
C GLY A 693 -51.50 -40.54 -19.27
N ASN A 694 -51.76 -41.47 -18.35
CA ASN A 694 -52.39 -41.22 -17.04
C ASN A 694 -51.42 -40.96 -15.88
N LYS A 695 -50.16 -40.57 -16.13
CA LYS A 695 -49.20 -40.36 -15.05
C LYS A 695 -49.25 -38.95 -14.46
N THR A 696 -48.97 -38.89 -13.16
CA THR A 696 -48.68 -37.66 -12.41
C THR A 696 -47.19 -37.61 -12.07
N TYR A 697 -46.63 -36.41 -12.06
CA TYR A 697 -45.21 -36.15 -11.86
C TYR A 697 -44.98 -35.38 -10.56
N LYS A 698 -43.75 -35.46 -10.05
CA LYS A 698 -43.27 -34.73 -8.86
C LYS A 698 -41.96 -34.04 -9.19
N TYR A 699 -41.78 -32.81 -8.71
CA TYR A 699 -40.61 -31.98 -8.94
C TYR A 699 -40.15 -31.26 -7.66
N TYR A 700 -38.87 -30.90 -7.63
CA TYR A 700 -38.32 -29.89 -6.72
C TYR A 700 -37.08 -29.25 -7.35
N VAL A 701 -36.71 -28.07 -6.89
CA VAL A 701 -35.56 -27.30 -7.35
C VAL A 701 -34.59 -27.09 -6.19
N VAL A 702 -33.30 -27.10 -6.48
CA VAL A 702 -32.23 -26.77 -5.53
C VAL A 702 -31.51 -25.55 -6.06
N ALA A 703 -31.42 -24.51 -5.24
CA ALA A 703 -30.70 -23.28 -5.53
C ALA A 703 -29.25 -23.41 -5.06
N PHE A 704 -28.30 -23.07 -5.91
CA PHE A 704 -26.87 -23.15 -5.64
C PHE A 704 -26.21 -21.77 -5.71
N GLY A 705 -25.34 -21.53 -4.74
CA GLY A 705 -24.43 -20.39 -4.68
C GLY A 705 -23.00 -20.88 -4.54
N THR A 706 -22.14 -19.95 -4.15
CA THR A 706 -20.72 -20.22 -3.91
C THR A 706 -20.40 -19.87 -2.47
N ASP A 707 -19.65 -20.71 -1.77
CA ASP A 707 -19.06 -20.36 -0.47
C ASP A 707 -17.84 -19.43 -0.66
N PRO A 708 -17.31 -18.83 0.42
CA PRO A 708 -16.16 -17.92 0.34
C PRO A 708 -14.89 -18.52 -0.26
N ASN A 709 -14.75 -19.84 -0.34
CA ASN A 709 -13.60 -20.53 -0.95
C ASN A 709 -13.85 -20.90 -2.42
N GLY A 710 -14.90 -20.36 -3.05
CA GLY A 710 -15.24 -20.67 -4.43
C GLY A 710 -15.97 -22.01 -4.62
N LYS A 711 -16.38 -22.69 -3.54
CA LYS A 711 -17.01 -24.02 -3.63
C LYS A 711 -18.53 -23.92 -3.75
N GLU A 712 -19.10 -24.71 -4.66
CA GLU A 712 -20.56 -24.79 -4.86
C GLU A 712 -21.27 -25.25 -3.57
N THR A 713 -22.25 -24.48 -3.10
CA THR A 713 -23.04 -24.78 -1.90
C THR A 713 -24.54 -24.68 -2.16
N ILE A 714 -25.34 -25.46 -1.43
CA ILE A 714 -26.80 -25.45 -1.53
C ILE A 714 -27.32 -24.29 -0.66
N LEU A 715 -28.02 -23.34 -1.28
CA LEU A 715 -28.63 -22.21 -0.58
C LEU A 715 -30.04 -22.53 -0.08
N ASP A 716 -30.84 -23.17 -0.92
CA ASP A 716 -32.20 -23.57 -0.53
C ASP A 716 -32.71 -24.75 -1.39
N LYS A 717 -33.74 -25.42 -0.89
CA LYS A 717 -34.42 -26.53 -1.55
C LYS A 717 -35.92 -26.31 -1.52
N SER A 718 -36.51 -26.27 -2.71
CA SER A 718 -37.91 -25.92 -2.86
C SER A 718 -38.84 -26.94 -2.21
N LEU A 719 -40.08 -26.51 -1.97
CA LEU A 719 -41.19 -27.42 -1.76
C LEU A 719 -41.33 -28.39 -2.94
N LYS A 720 -41.84 -29.59 -2.68
CA LYS A 720 -42.16 -30.53 -3.76
C LYS A 720 -43.46 -30.11 -4.44
N CYS A 721 -43.47 -29.90 -5.74
CA CYS A 721 -44.70 -29.74 -6.51
C CYS A 721 -45.06 -31.02 -7.26
N TYR A 722 -46.35 -31.16 -7.57
CA TYR A 722 -46.94 -32.31 -8.26
C TYR A 722 -47.82 -31.80 -9.39
N VAL A 723 -47.77 -32.44 -10.56
CA VAL A 723 -48.57 -32.01 -11.72
C VAL A 723 -49.10 -33.22 -12.47
N ALA A 724 -50.34 -33.15 -12.96
CA ALA A 724 -50.86 -34.14 -13.90
C ALA A 724 -50.14 -33.98 -15.24
N GLY A 725 -49.88 -35.11 -15.92
CA GLY A 725 -49.46 -35.04 -17.31
C GLY A 725 -50.58 -34.47 -18.19
N ALA A 726 -50.26 -33.68 -19.20
CA ALA A 726 -51.23 -33.02 -20.08
C ALA A 726 -52.17 -33.94 -20.88
N LYS A 727 -51.94 -35.27 -20.85
CA LYS A 727 -52.79 -36.30 -21.48
C LYS A 727 -53.58 -37.11 -20.43
N ASN A 728 -53.54 -36.68 -19.18
CA ASN A 728 -54.23 -37.34 -18.08
C ASN A 728 -55.67 -36.84 -18.02
N THR A 729 -56.62 -37.70 -18.38
CA THR A 729 -58.07 -37.40 -18.35
C THR A 729 -58.73 -37.91 -17.07
N GLU A 730 -57.96 -38.49 -16.16
CA GLU A 730 -58.45 -38.97 -14.87
C GLU A 730 -58.13 -38.00 -13.74
N LYS A 731 -57.13 -37.13 -13.96
CA LYS A 731 -56.56 -36.27 -12.94
C LYS A 731 -56.33 -34.85 -13.42
N THR A 732 -56.84 -33.89 -12.65
CA THR A 732 -56.67 -32.46 -12.89
C THR A 732 -55.84 -31.78 -11.81
N ASP A 733 -55.28 -30.62 -12.17
CA ASP A 733 -54.44 -29.75 -11.33
C ASP A 733 -55.25 -28.56 -10.77
N THR A 734 -54.79 -27.99 -9.65
CA THR A 734 -55.30 -26.71 -9.14
C THR A 734 -54.94 -25.56 -10.09
N CYS A 735 -55.87 -24.65 -10.37
CA CYS A 735 -55.64 -23.43 -11.17
C CYS A 735 -55.49 -22.17 -10.31
N SER A 736 -56.15 -22.11 -9.15
CA SER A 736 -56.09 -20.99 -8.21
C SER A 736 -56.26 -21.46 -6.77
N VAL A 737 -55.66 -20.73 -5.82
CA VAL A 737 -55.86 -20.89 -4.38
C VAL A 737 -56.21 -19.52 -3.81
N ASN A 738 -57.18 -19.46 -2.91
CA ASN A 738 -57.61 -18.21 -2.28
C ASN A 738 -57.87 -18.42 -0.78
N ILE A 739 -57.29 -17.57 0.05
CA ILE A 739 -57.60 -17.49 1.49
C ILE A 739 -58.75 -16.48 1.65
N GLU A 740 -59.89 -16.95 2.13
CA GLU A 740 -61.06 -16.09 2.31
C GLU A 740 -60.92 -15.21 3.56
N GLY A 741 -61.20 -13.91 3.42
CA GLY A 741 -61.22 -12.94 4.52
C GLY A 741 -60.35 -11.72 4.25
N ASP A 742 -60.05 -10.96 5.32
CA ASP A 742 -59.17 -9.80 5.26
C ASP A 742 -57.72 -10.20 5.02
N GLU A 743 -56.95 -9.38 4.30
CA GLU A 743 -55.53 -9.61 4.03
C GLU A 743 -54.65 -9.70 5.30
N THR A 744 -55.15 -9.17 6.43
CA THR A 744 -54.48 -9.19 7.73
C THR A 744 -55.41 -9.68 8.83
N VAL A 745 -54.99 -10.67 9.60
CA VAL A 745 -55.70 -11.16 10.79
C VAL A 745 -54.97 -10.75 12.06
N LEU A 746 -55.68 -10.05 12.94
CA LEU A 746 -55.23 -9.73 14.29
C LEU A 746 -55.54 -10.91 15.23
N LEU A 747 -54.51 -11.44 15.88
CA LEU A 747 -54.62 -12.59 16.78
C LEU A 747 -54.00 -12.24 18.14
N LYS A 748 -54.55 -12.76 19.23
CA LYS A 748 -53.89 -12.65 20.55
C LYS A 748 -53.04 -13.89 20.80
N LYS A 749 -51.98 -13.76 21.61
CA LYS A 749 -51.20 -14.91 22.08
C LYS A 749 -52.11 -16.03 22.64
N GLY A 750 -51.86 -17.26 22.21
CA GLY A 750 -52.60 -18.47 22.57
C GLY A 750 -53.95 -18.64 21.86
N LYS A 751 -54.44 -17.66 21.09
CA LYS A 751 -55.69 -17.80 20.34
C LYS A 751 -55.46 -18.55 19.03
N VAL A 752 -56.50 -19.28 18.62
CA VAL A 752 -56.50 -20.13 17.44
C VAL A 752 -57.61 -19.68 16.51
N ILE A 753 -57.28 -19.48 15.25
CA ILE A 753 -58.24 -19.32 14.14
C ILE A 753 -58.08 -20.48 13.18
N ARG A 754 -59.08 -20.70 12.33
CA ARG A 754 -58.96 -21.60 11.19
C ARG A 754 -59.10 -20.78 9.93
N LEU A 755 -58.11 -20.85 9.05
CA LEU A 755 -58.18 -20.23 7.73
C LEU A 755 -59.24 -20.96 6.90
N SER A 756 -60.08 -20.18 6.22
CA SER A 756 -60.97 -20.69 5.18
C SER A 756 -60.21 -20.55 3.86
N VAL A 757 -59.94 -21.66 3.19
CA VAL A 757 -59.17 -21.69 1.96
C VAL A 757 -59.98 -22.42 0.90
N SER A 758 -60.24 -21.73 -0.20
CA SER A 758 -60.83 -22.29 -1.40
C SER A 758 -59.74 -22.49 -2.47
N ARG A 759 -60.01 -23.39 -3.40
CA ARG A 759 -59.19 -23.59 -4.59
C ARG A 759 -60.09 -24.02 -5.75
N GLU A 760 -59.64 -23.74 -6.96
CA GLU A 760 -60.32 -24.12 -8.19
C GLU A 760 -59.44 -25.11 -8.98
N LEU A 761 -60.07 -26.04 -9.67
CA LEU A 761 -59.38 -27.02 -10.53
C LEU A 761 -59.47 -26.58 -11.99
N ASN A 762 -58.47 -26.95 -12.81
CA ASN A 762 -58.50 -26.67 -14.25
C ASN A 762 -59.70 -27.34 -14.94
N GLU A 763 -60.08 -28.55 -14.52
CA GLU A 763 -61.22 -29.30 -15.04
C GLU A 763 -62.14 -29.71 -13.89
N ALA A 764 -63.33 -29.11 -13.77
CA ALA A 764 -64.19 -29.28 -12.59
C ALA A 764 -64.73 -30.71 -12.39
N ASP A 765 -64.84 -31.49 -13.47
CA ASP A 765 -65.43 -32.84 -13.47
C ASP A 765 -64.40 -33.97 -13.29
N GLU A 766 -63.10 -33.66 -13.29
CA GLU A 766 -62.02 -34.63 -13.13
C GLU A 766 -61.57 -34.80 -11.67
N ALA A 767 -60.99 -35.96 -11.34
CA ALA A 767 -60.55 -36.22 -9.97
C ALA A 767 -59.25 -35.46 -9.65
N ASP A 768 -59.15 -34.85 -8.49
CA ASP A 768 -57.92 -34.16 -8.08
C ASP A 768 -56.72 -35.14 -7.89
N ILE A 769 -55.51 -34.65 -8.17
CA ILE A 769 -54.22 -35.31 -7.89
C ILE A 769 -54.00 -35.54 -6.39
N ALA A 770 -54.56 -34.69 -5.53
CA ALA A 770 -54.43 -34.90 -4.09
C ALA A 770 -54.95 -36.27 -3.68
N THR A 771 -54.21 -36.90 -2.78
CA THR A 771 -54.51 -38.23 -2.23
C THR A 771 -54.30 -38.19 -0.72
N GLY A 772 -54.51 -39.31 -0.01
CA GLY A 772 -54.13 -39.40 1.40
C GLY A 772 -52.67 -38.96 1.68
N LYS A 773 -51.76 -39.18 0.70
CA LYS A 773 -50.32 -38.87 0.77
C LYS A 773 -49.92 -37.53 0.13
N ILE A 774 -50.67 -37.01 -0.83
CA ILE A 774 -50.43 -35.70 -1.48
C ILE A 774 -51.51 -34.75 -1.02
N LYS A 775 -51.14 -33.72 -0.26
CA LYS A 775 -52.12 -32.78 0.29
C LYS A 775 -52.52 -31.77 -0.78
N ALA A 776 -53.84 -31.57 -0.89
CA ALA A 776 -54.47 -30.54 -1.70
C ALA A 776 -53.97 -29.13 -1.36
N ILE A 777 -53.84 -28.83 -0.06
CA ILE A 777 -53.29 -27.57 0.43
C ILE A 777 -52.26 -27.88 1.53
N ARG A 778 -51.11 -27.24 1.46
CA ARG A 778 -50.06 -27.23 2.48
C ARG A 778 -50.00 -25.86 3.10
N TYR A 779 -50.00 -25.83 4.43
CA TYR A 779 -49.91 -24.58 5.19
C TYR A 779 -48.50 -24.39 5.72
N ILE A 780 -47.93 -23.20 5.52
CA ILE A 780 -46.57 -22.86 5.95
C ILE A 780 -46.63 -21.53 6.67
N SER A 781 -45.97 -21.44 7.82
CA SER A 781 -45.75 -20.16 8.49
C SER A 781 -44.35 -19.66 8.16
N THR A 782 -44.21 -18.38 7.83
CA THR A 782 -42.89 -17.75 7.69
C THR A 782 -42.18 -17.64 9.03
N ASN A 783 -42.91 -17.58 10.16
CA ASN A 783 -42.29 -17.52 11.47
C ASN A 783 -43.13 -18.28 12.51
N THR A 784 -42.70 -19.50 12.82
CA THR A 784 -43.41 -20.37 13.77
C THR A 784 -43.30 -19.91 15.22
N SER A 785 -42.37 -19.00 15.53
CA SER A 785 -42.26 -18.34 16.84
C SER A 785 -43.31 -17.26 17.03
N VAL A 786 -43.81 -16.65 15.95
CA VAL A 786 -44.92 -15.68 15.97
C VAL A 786 -46.27 -16.39 15.87
N ALA A 787 -46.49 -17.20 14.83
CA ALA A 787 -47.71 -18.00 14.70
C ALA A 787 -47.45 -19.37 14.08
N LYS A 788 -48.05 -20.41 14.65
CA LYS A 788 -47.95 -21.79 14.14
C LYS A 788 -49.19 -22.13 13.33
N VAL A 789 -49.01 -22.78 12.17
CA VAL A 789 -50.12 -23.32 11.40
C VAL A 789 -50.08 -24.84 11.38
N SER A 790 -51.22 -25.47 11.63
CA SER A 790 -51.38 -26.92 11.53
C SER A 790 -51.65 -27.36 10.09
N LYS A 791 -51.49 -28.67 9.83
CA LYS A 791 -51.83 -29.31 8.54
C LYS A 791 -53.27 -29.10 8.06
N ASN A 792 -54.18 -28.64 8.93
CA ASN A 792 -55.60 -28.40 8.61
C ASN A 792 -55.95 -26.90 8.56
N GLY A 793 -54.96 -26.01 8.49
CA GLY A 793 -55.16 -24.56 8.41
C GLY A 793 -55.53 -23.88 9.74
N LYS A 794 -55.37 -24.55 10.88
CA LYS A 794 -55.51 -23.89 12.19
C LYS A 794 -54.25 -23.10 12.52
N VAL A 795 -54.37 -21.78 12.66
CA VAL A 795 -53.29 -20.84 13.00
C VAL A 795 -53.39 -20.49 14.49
N THR A 796 -52.31 -20.64 15.23
CA THR A 796 -52.20 -20.37 16.66
C THR A 796 -51.20 -19.23 16.89
N GLY A 797 -51.63 -18.15 17.53
CA GLY A 797 -50.74 -17.05 17.91
C GLY A 797 -49.81 -17.47 19.05
N VAL A 798 -48.52 -17.29 18.89
CA VAL A 798 -47.48 -17.76 19.83
C VAL A 798 -46.81 -16.62 20.56
N LYS A 799 -46.28 -15.63 19.82
CA LYS A 799 -45.58 -14.46 20.37
C LYS A 799 -45.99 -13.22 19.59
N LYS A 800 -45.96 -12.06 20.27
CA LYS A 800 -46.18 -10.76 19.62
C LYS A 800 -45.24 -10.61 18.43
N GLY A 801 -45.78 -10.21 17.30
CA GLY A 801 -45.05 -10.09 16.04
C GLY A 801 -45.98 -10.17 14.83
N THR A 802 -45.38 -10.10 13.65
CA THR A 802 -46.07 -10.31 12.38
C THR A 802 -45.42 -11.51 11.68
N CYS A 803 -46.20 -12.29 10.95
CA CYS A 803 -45.70 -13.30 10.03
C CYS A 803 -46.75 -13.53 8.92
N TYR A 804 -46.38 -14.27 7.89
CA TYR A 804 -47.31 -14.72 6.85
C TYR A 804 -47.61 -16.22 6.99
N ILE A 805 -48.85 -16.58 6.69
CA ILE A 805 -49.25 -17.98 6.49
C ILE A 805 -49.56 -18.18 5.02
N TYR A 806 -48.83 -19.10 4.39
CA TYR A 806 -49.03 -19.50 3.00
C TYR A 806 -49.94 -20.74 2.94
N ALA A 807 -50.89 -20.73 2.02
CA ALA A 807 -51.67 -21.89 1.61
C ALA A 807 -51.24 -22.27 0.18
N VAL A 808 -50.49 -23.37 0.04
CA VAL A 808 -49.85 -23.80 -1.22
C VAL A 808 -50.49 -25.09 -1.74
N SER A 809 -50.99 -25.08 -2.97
CA SER A 809 -51.55 -26.25 -3.66
C SER A 809 -50.48 -27.31 -3.96
N GLU A 810 -50.91 -28.48 -4.43
CA GLU A 810 -50.02 -29.56 -4.86
C GLU A 810 -49.07 -29.15 -5.99
N ASN A 811 -49.55 -28.37 -6.97
CA ASN A 811 -48.80 -27.92 -8.15
C ASN A 811 -48.13 -26.55 -7.99
N GLY A 812 -48.24 -25.91 -6.82
CA GLY A 812 -47.46 -24.72 -6.47
C GLY A 812 -48.17 -23.38 -6.65
N HIS A 813 -49.46 -23.36 -6.96
CA HIS A 813 -50.29 -22.17 -6.77
C HIS A 813 -50.42 -21.89 -5.28
N PHE A 814 -50.45 -20.63 -4.88
CA PHE A 814 -50.59 -20.28 -3.48
C PHE A 814 -51.28 -18.95 -3.30
N ASP A 815 -51.76 -18.76 -2.07
CA ASP A 815 -52.13 -17.46 -1.53
C ASP A 815 -51.55 -17.33 -0.12
N LYS A 816 -51.41 -16.09 0.39
CA LYS A 816 -50.82 -15.81 1.70
C LYS A 816 -51.62 -14.76 2.46
N ILE A 817 -51.65 -14.91 3.78
CA ILE A 817 -52.34 -13.98 4.68
C ILE A 817 -51.39 -13.49 5.77
N LYS A 818 -51.45 -12.20 6.10
CA LYS A 818 -50.66 -11.61 7.18
C LYS A 818 -51.31 -11.91 8.52
N ILE A 819 -50.56 -12.46 9.47
CA ILE A 819 -50.98 -12.68 10.85
C ILE A 819 -50.22 -11.73 11.74
N LYS A 820 -50.93 -10.86 12.47
CA LYS A 820 -50.35 -9.96 13.46
C LYS A 820 -50.81 -10.40 14.84
N VAL A 821 -49.86 -10.91 15.62
CA VAL A 821 -50.12 -11.32 17.00
C VAL A 821 -49.89 -10.12 17.92
N GLY A 822 -50.94 -9.68 18.59
CA GLY A 822 -50.94 -8.60 19.58
C GLY A 822 -50.45 -9.01 20.96
#